data_AF-A0A9E0XSV8-F1
#
_entry.id   AF-A0A9E0XSV8-F1
#
_cell.length_a   1.000
_cell.length_b   1.000
_cell.length_c   1.000
_cell.angle_alpha   90.00
_cell.angle_beta   90.00
_cell.angle_gamma   90.00
#
_symmetry.space_group_name_H-M   'P 1'
#
loop_
_entity.id
_entity.type
_entity.pdbx_description
1 polymer ?
#
loop_
_entity_poly.entity_id
_entity_poly.type
_entity_poly.pdbx_seq_one_letter_code
_entity_poly.pdbx_strand_id
1 'polypeptide(L)'
;MSYQSKISGLIDYPGHTLRVLLSVFFLFSLCSASLAEASEPDNKPPQSITVVIDDNYPPYIFRDSSGTLQGILKDQWMLWQDRTGIRVDLQAMDWGKALQTMQSGKADVIDTLFFTAERSKIYDYSKPYAQLEVPIFFHKSIGGITDAQSLKGFTVGVKDGDACIDYLQSQGITNLKRYSSYEVLIRAAGGGDVRVFCVDAPPAIHFLYKLGLEKEFRHSAPLYVGQFHRAVLKGNITVQQMVERGFDRISAEERRAIEEKWLGRATGSDQLLLWASHVGFFLLAITILVLFLGLWNYSLRRRVASKTLNLTDALDSLRRSQQETEKAHNQLNATLEAIPDLLFELDDHGRYLDYRAARSDLLIAPPDQLLGNTVFDVMPPNAAALTMAALREASEKGSSHGTLLRLSVPAGEHWFELSVAKKQTAPDEEQRFIVLSRDINDRMQAQDEIERLAFYDSLTQLPNRRLLIDRLHQALSASQRRNAHGALLFIDLDDFRTINDTKGHPTGDLLLKEVANRLNNCVRVEDTIARIGGDEFVIMLEDLSPNVKEAAAQAEMVGEKVLQTICRPFQLGVHDHHSTASIGIILFFGHTDNEDELLKRADSAMYRAKTAGRNTVRFFDPDMQANLEARAALEIELRQTISNQQLQLYYQPQISHDQRIFGAEALIRWLHPERGMISPAQFIPLAEETGLIVPIGHWVLETACAQLKLWENDALTRDLHLSVNVSARQFRQADFVNSVLSVLDASGANPACLKIELTESLVLDNVSDSIEKMHALKARGVSFSMDDFGTGYSSLSYLKRLPLDQLKIDQSFVRDIATDQGDAVIVQTIIGMAHNLGLNVIAEGVETEAQREFLMKNGCLAFQGFLFSRPVPIKDFEALLKAV
;
A
#
# COMPACT_ATOMS: atom_id res chain seq x y z
N MET A 1 41.53 -28.36 -50.19
CA MET A 1 41.45 -27.63 -51.48
C MET A 1 41.10 -26.19 -51.11
N SER A 2 41.91 -25.14 -51.33
CA SER A 2 42.97 -24.83 -52.31
C SER A 2 42.47 -24.18 -53.61
N TYR A 3 43.23 -23.20 -54.10
CA TYR A 3 43.01 -22.27 -55.23
C TYR A 3 41.94 -21.18 -54.98
N GLN A 4 42.20 -19.86 -55.02
CA GLN A 4 42.93 -18.93 -55.95
C GLN A 4 42.02 -18.34 -57.05
N SER A 5 42.16 -17.09 -57.53
CA SER A 5 42.99 -15.91 -57.12
C SER A 5 42.67 -14.66 -58.00
N LYS A 6 43.41 -13.54 -57.79
CA LYS A 6 43.69 -12.41 -58.74
C LYS A 6 42.53 -11.40 -58.99
N ILE A 7 42.72 -10.10 -59.27
CA ILE A 7 43.84 -9.10 -59.19
C ILE A 7 43.17 -7.68 -59.30
N SER A 8 43.70 -6.47 -59.06
CA SER A 8 44.98 -5.83 -58.64
C SER A 8 44.61 -4.48 -57.91
N GLY A 9 45.48 -3.63 -57.36
CA GLY A 9 46.93 -3.65 -57.12
C GLY A 9 47.63 -2.30 -57.39
N LEU A 10 48.20 -1.68 -56.35
CA LEU A 10 49.17 -0.57 -56.29
C LEU A 10 49.67 -0.53 -54.80
N ILE A 11 50.87 -0.98 -54.43
CA ILE A 11 52.22 -0.32 -54.55
C ILE A 11 52.30 0.89 -53.60
N ASP A 12 53.17 0.95 -52.57
CA ASP A 12 54.62 0.65 -52.57
C ASP A 12 55.22 0.04 -51.24
N TYR A 13 56.55 -0.20 -51.20
CA TYR A 13 57.39 -0.79 -50.10
C TYR A 13 58.60 0.14 -49.74
N PRO A 14 59.67 -0.20 -48.97
CA PRO A 14 59.97 -1.26 -47.96
C PRO A 14 60.48 -0.69 -46.59
N GLY A 15 60.95 -1.42 -45.55
CA GLY A 15 61.09 -2.87 -45.27
C GLY A 15 62.06 -3.16 -44.08
N HIS A 16 62.46 -4.44 -43.89
CA HIS A 16 63.45 -4.98 -42.91
C HIS A 16 63.01 -5.04 -41.41
N THR A 17 63.32 -6.05 -40.57
CA THR A 17 64.06 -7.32 -40.77
C THR A 17 63.64 -8.48 -39.82
N LEU A 18 63.84 -9.70 -40.31
CA LEU A 18 63.96 -11.03 -39.65
C LEU A 18 64.93 -11.06 -38.42
N ARG A 19 65.05 -12.08 -37.53
CA ARG A 19 64.74 -13.54 -37.54
C ARG A 19 64.96 -14.21 -36.14
N VAL A 20 64.42 -15.44 -35.92
CA VAL A 20 65.01 -16.57 -35.09
C VAL A 20 65.21 -16.37 -33.56
N LEU A 21 65.28 -17.38 -32.67
CA LEU A 21 64.56 -18.65 -32.40
C LEU A 21 65.21 -19.29 -31.13
N LEU A 22 64.45 -20.07 -30.33
CA LEU A 22 64.90 -21.15 -29.39
C LEU A 22 65.87 -20.86 -28.19
N SER A 23 65.25 -20.77 -26.99
CA SER A 23 65.39 -21.69 -25.83
C SER A 23 66.67 -21.85 -24.95
N VAL A 24 66.43 -21.78 -23.61
CA VAL A 24 66.80 -22.76 -22.53
C VAL A 24 67.97 -22.50 -21.52
N PHE A 25 67.68 -22.87 -20.26
CA PHE A 25 68.50 -23.11 -19.02
C PHE A 25 68.98 -21.98 -18.06
N PHE A 26 68.27 -21.90 -16.91
CA PHE A 26 68.71 -21.88 -15.49
C PHE A 26 69.81 -20.95 -14.91
N LEU A 27 69.37 -20.10 -13.96
CA LEU A 27 69.80 -20.03 -12.53
C LEU A 27 71.28 -20.18 -12.11
N PHE A 28 71.83 -19.15 -11.43
CA PHE A 28 71.91 -19.14 -9.94
C PHE A 28 72.13 -17.71 -9.37
N SER A 29 72.30 -17.57 -8.05
CA SER A 29 72.26 -16.32 -7.25
C SER A 29 73.54 -16.06 -6.43
N LEU A 30 73.86 -14.79 -6.10
CA LEU A 30 74.18 -14.28 -4.73
C LEU A 30 74.80 -12.85 -4.72
N CYS A 31 74.45 -12.07 -3.68
CA CYS A 31 75.22 -11.07 -2.87
C CYS A 31 76.38 -10.20 -3.45
N SER A 32 76.66 -8.96 -2.97
CA SER A 32 76.05 -8.14 -1.90
C SER A 32 76.64 -6.71 -1.75
N ALA A 33 75.82 -5.80 -1.21
CA ALA A 33 76.14 -4.68 -0.27
C ALA A 33 76.81 -3.35 -0.72
N SER A 34 76.45 -2.29 0.03
CA SER A 34 77.26 -1.09 0.41
C SER A 34 77.48 0.02 -0.63
N LEU A 35 77.32 1.33 -0.35
CA LEU A 35 76.64 2.06 0.76
C LEU A 35 76.53 3.57 0.39
N ALA A 36 75.42 4.25 0.69
CA ALA A 36 75.36 5.71 0.86
C ALA A 36 74.06 6.10 1.59
N GLU A 37 74.18 6.69 2.79
CA GLU A 37 73.02 7.12 3.59
C GLU A 37 72.71 8.61 3.40
N ALA A 38 71.42 8.94 3.29
CA ALA A 38 70.89 10.26 3.56
C ALA A 38 69.67 10.07 4.48
N SER A 39 69.61 10.84 5.58
CA SER A 39 68.67 10.59 6.67
C SER A 39 67.22 10.95 6.31
N GLU A 40 66.35 9.96 6.14
CA GLU A 40 64.91 10.15 6.24
C GLU A 40 64.51 10.39 7.71
N PRO A 41 63.53 11.26 8.01
CA PRO A 41 62.94 11.34 9.35
C PRO A 41 62.17 10.04 9.67
N ASP A 42 62.08 9.69 10.97
CA ASP A 42 61.54 8.41 11.47
C ASP A 42 60.08 8.16 11.07
N ASN A 43 59.88 7.63 9.86
CA ASN A 43 58.58 7.50 9.20
C ASN A 43 57.82 6.23 9.65
N LYS A 44 57.80 5.98 10.97
CA LYS A 44 56.83 5.06 11.56
C LYS A 44 55.44 5.66 11.36
N PRO A 45 54.46 4.92 10.81
CA PRO A 45 53.10 5.43 10.74
C PRO A 45 52.60 5.73 12.17
N PRO A 46 51.83 6.83 12.37
CA PRO A 46 51.31 7.18 13.68
C PRO A 46 50.42 6.03 14.21
N GLN A 47 50.56 5.70 15.49
CA GLN A 47 49.81 4.60 16.11
C GLN A 47 48.30 4.87 16.17
N SER A 48 47.90 6.14 16.09
CA SER A 48 46.52 6.58 15.98
C SER A 48 46.39 7.85 15.14
N ILE A 49 45.23 8.04 14.52
CA ILE A 49 44.81 9.31 13.90
C ILE A 49 43.49 9.80 14.48
N THR A 50 43.33 11.11 14.54
CA THR A 50 42.13 11.80 15.02
C THR A 50 41.33 12.32 13.83
N VAL A 51 40.12 11.80 13.65
CA VAL A 51 39.22 12.16 12.55
C VAL A 51 38.04 12.93 13.11
N VAL A 52 37.86 14.19 12.70
CA VAL A 52 36.65 14.97 13.03
C VAL A 52 35.62 14.88 11.91
N ILE A 53 34.36 14.77 12.32
CA ILE A 53 33.22 14.54 11.43
C ILE A 53 31.95 15.17 12.04
N ASP A 54 30.94 15.45 11.21
CA ASP A 54 29.61 15.83 11.70
C ASP A 54 28.93 14.67 12.45
N ASP A 55 28.06 14.94 13.41
CA ASP A 55 27.27 13.90 14.10
C ASP A 55 25.76 13.92 13.77
N ASN A 56 25.34 14.70 12.77
CA ASN A 56 23.94 14.89 12.41
C ASN A 56 23.68 14.93 10.88
N TYR A 57 24.27 13.95 10.16
CA TYR A 57 24.28 13.83 8.70
C TYR A 57 23.83 12.42 8.23
N PRO A 58 22.57 12.02 8.46
CA PRO A 58 22.06 10.73 7.98
C PRO A 58 21.98 10.66 6.44
N PRO A 59 22.16 9.47 5.82
CA PRO A 59 22.55 8.18 6.42
C PRO A 59 24.08 8.01 6.61
N TYR A 60 24.88 9.02 6.23
CA TYR A 60 26.34 8.92 6.20
C TYR A 60 26.96 8.83 7.60
N ILE A 61 26.51 9.65 8.54
CA ILE A 61 26.99 9.69 9.92
C ILE A 61 25.95 10.38 10.83
N PHE A 62 25.45 9.70 11.86
CA PHE A 62 24.42 10.23 12.75
C PHE A 62 24.43 9.53 14.10
N ARG A 63 23.73 10.08 15.10
CA ARG A 63 23.47 9.40 16.37
C ARG A 63 22.10 8.70 16.36
N ASP A 64 22.05 7.47 16.87
CA ASP A 64 20.79 6.80 17.17
C ASP A 64 20.17 7.29 18.49
N SER A 65 19.01 6.75 18.86
CA SER A 65 18.26 7.12 20.07
C SER A 65 18.98 6.83 21.39
N SER A 66 20.08 6.05 21.38
CA SER A 66 20.96 5.86 22.55
C SER A 66 22.09 6.88 22.63
N GLY A 67 22.22 7.77 21.64
CA GLY A 67 23.35 8.69 21.46
C GLY A 67 24.57 8.03 20.79
N THR A 68 24.50 6.73 20.49
CA THR A 68 25.56 5.97 19.83
C THR A 68 25.72 6.42 18.39
N LEU A 69 26.96 6.63 17.96
CA LEU A 69 27.29 7.02 16.59
C LEU A 69 27.07 5.85 15.62
N GLN A 70 26.48 6.11 14.45
CA GLN A 70 26.09 5.15 13.42
C GLN A 70 26.27 5.76 12.01
N GLY A 71 26.18 4.94 10.95
CA GLY A 71 26.20 5.38 9.55
C GLY A 71 27.38 4.86 8.72
N ILE A 72 27.30 5.09 7.40
CA ILE A 72 28.27 4.65 6.38
C ILE A 72 29.71 4.98 6.76
N LEU A 73 29.97 6.22 7.18
CA LEU A 73 31.33 6.73 7.35
C LEU A 73 31.99 6.18 8.62
N LYS A 74 31.21 5.89 9.67
CA LYS A 74 31.69 5.13 10.84
C LYS A 74 32.21 3.76 10.38
N ASP A 75 31.40 3.01 9.66
CA ASP A 75 31.77 1.66 9.22
C ASP A 75 32.96 1.69 8.25
N GLN A 76 33.03 2.67 7.35
CA GLN A 76 34.18 2.88 6.47
C GLN A 76 35.47 3.18 7.27
N TRP A 77 35.42 4.01 8.32
CA TRP A 77 36.58 4.30 9.16
C TRP A 77 36.98 3.12 10.08
N MET A 78 36.02 2.32 10.55
CA MET A 78 36.32 1.08 11.29
C MET A 78 36.97 0.02 10.38
N LEU A 79 36.53 -0.10 9.14
CA LEU A 79 37.18 -0.97 8.14
C LEU A 79 38.56 -0.42 7.73
N TRP A 80 38.73 0.91 7.66
CA TRP A 80 40.04 1.54 7.42
C TRP A 80 41.02 1.22 8.56
N GLN A 81 40.57 1.28 9.82
CA GLN A 81 41.36 0.87 10.99
C GLN A 81 41.81 -0.60 10.89
N ASP A 82 40.89 -1.51 10.57
CA ASP A 82 41.21 -2.94 10.37
C ASP A 82 42.22 -3.16 9.23
N ARG A 83 41.99 -2.54 8.06
CA ARG A 83 42.83 -2.70 6.87
C ARG A 83 44.19 -1.99 6.95
N THR A 84 44.39 -1.10 7.92
CA THR A 84 45.67 -0.38 8.13
C THR A 84 46.44 -0.79 9.39
N GLY A 85 45.74 -1.23 10.44
CA GLY A 85 46.32 -1.41 11.79
C GLY A 85 46.53 -0.10 12.56
N ILE A 86 46.12 1.05 12.01
CA ILE A 86 46.24 2.37 12.64
C ILE A 86 44.93 2.69 13.36
N ARG A 87 45.00 3.00 14.66
CA ARG A 87 43.80 3.28 15.47
C ARG A 87 43.13 4.58 15.01
N VAL A 88 41.81 4.57 14.86
CA VAL A 88 41.02 5.77 14.51
C VAL A 88 40.28 6.27 15.74
N ASP A 89 40.56 7.50 16.15
CA ASP A 89 39.73 8.24 17.10
C ASP A 89 38.73 9.10 16.33
N LEU A 90 37.48 8.63 16.21
CA LEU A 90 36.44 9.24 15.40
C LEU A 90 35.59 10.21 16.25
N GLN A 91 35.95 11.49 16.21
CA GLN A 91 35.32 12.55 16.99
C GLN A 91 34.18 13.21 16.22
N ALA A 92 32.97 12.67 16.39
CA ALA A 92 31.76 13.23 15.80
C ALA A 92 31.15 14.36 16.67
N MET A 93 30.88 15.52 16.07
CA MET A 93 30.42 16.75 16.75
C MET A 93 29.70 17.70 15.77
N ASP A 94 29.13 18.82 16.25
CA ASP A 94 28.59 19.87 15.35
C ASP A 94 29.65 20.30 14.31
N TRP A 95 29.30 20.32 13.02
CA TRP A 95 30.19 20.72 11.92
C TRP A 95 31.05 21.98 12.17
N GLY A 96 30.45 23.04 12.73
CA GLY A 96 31.18 24.27 13.09
C GLY A 96 32.31 24.02 14.10
N LYS A 97 32.13 23.10 15.05
CA LYS A 97 33.17 22.65 15.99
C LYS A 97 34.17 21.72 15.31
N ALA A 98 33.75 20.88 14.35
CA ALA A 98 34.66 20.03 13.59
C ALA A 98 35.67 20.89 12.80
N LEU A 99 35.18 21.91 12.08
CA LEU A 99 36.01 22.89 11.37
C LEU A 99 36.98 23.62 12.31
N GLN A 100 36.50 24.12 13.46
CA GLN A 100 37.34 24.79 14.46
C GLN A 100 38.39 23.85 15.08
N THR A 101 38.02 22.62 15.41
CA THR A 101 38.92 21.60 15.99
C THR A 101 40.05 21.29 15.00
N MET A 102 39.69 21.08 13.73
CA MET A 102 40.63 20.89 12.63
C MET A 102 41.57 22.09 12.46
N GLN A 103 41.03 23.32 12.39
CA GLN A 103 41.84 24.55 12.24
C GLN A 103 42.73 24.85 13.46
N SER A 104 42.35 24.38 14.65
CA SER A 104 43.17 24.47 15.86
C SER A 104 44.28 23.42 15.97
N GLY A 105 44.44 22.55 14.96
CA GLY A 105 45.45 21.48 14.97
C GLY A 105 45.17 20.36 15.97
N LYS A 106 43.92 20.19 16.40
CA LYS A 106 43.48 19.13 17.34
C LYS A 106 42.94 17.88 16.65
N ALA A 107 42.93 17.86 15.31
CA ALA A 107 42.58 16.70 14.51
C ALA A 107 43.51 16.59 13.29
N ASP A 108 43.70 15.36 12.82
CA ASP A 108 44.58 15.04 11.69
C ASP A 108 43.83 15.09 10.35
N VAL A 109 42.52 14.78 10.38
CA VAL A 109 41.65 14.67 9.21
C VAL A 109 40.27 15.23 9.53
N ILE A 110 39.67 15.96 8.58
CA ILE A 110 38.23 16.24 8.55
C ILE A 110 37.58 15.49 7.38
N ASP A 111 36.49 14.77 7.62
CA ASP A 111 35.73 14.07 6.58
C ASP A 111 34.49 14.88 6.15
N THR A 112 33.84 14.49 5.05
CA THR A 112 32.68 15.15 4.40
C THR A 112 32.92 16.58 3.91
N LEU A 113 34.17 17.06 3.83
CA LEU A 113 34.45 18.43 3.42
C LEU A 113 34.24 18.62 1.91
N PHE A 114 33.25 19.42 1.53
CA PHE A 114 33.11 19.91 0.16
C PHE A 114 34.26 20.84 -0.23
N PHE A 115 34.79 20.63 -1.43
CA PHE A 115 35.77 21.52 -2.05
C PHE A 115 35.12 22.86 -2.44
N THR A 116 35.68 23.97 -1.94
CA THR A 116 35.38 25.33 -2.42
C THR A 116 36.67 26.12 -2.64
N ALA A 117 36.63 27.14 -3.50
CA ALA A 117 37.81 27.94 -3.86
C ALA A 117 38.43 28.71 -2.68
N GLU A 118 37.66 28.97 -1.61
CA GLU A 118 38.18 29.51 -0.36
C GLU A 118 38.80 28.41 0.51
N ARG A 119 38.12 27.27 0.67
CA ARG A 119 38.60 26.15 1.49
C ARG A 119 39.85 25.48 0.92
N SER A 120 40.08 25.55 -0.40
CA SER A 120 41.31 25.06 -1.05
C SER A 120 42.57 25.88 -0.70
N LYS A 121 42.41 27.05 -0.05
CA LYS A 121 43.52 27.84 0.51
C LYS A 121 43.98 27.29 1.87
N ILE A 122 43.11 26.59 2.60
CA ILE A 122 43.28 26.15 3.99
C ILE A 122 43.59 24.65 4.11
N TYR A 123 43.08 23.84 3.19
CA TYR A 123 43.16 22.37 3.24
C TYR A 123 43.73 21.76 1.96
N ASP A 124 44.33 20.57 2.09
CA ASP A 124 44.64 19.65 0.98
C ASP A 124 43.66 18.46 1.01
N TYR A 125 43.24 17.98 -0.17
CA TYR A 125 42.04 17.14 -0.35
C TYR A 125 42.38 15.74 -0.88
N SER A 126 41.66 14.71 -0.43
CA SER A 126 41.65 13.36 -1.02
C SER A 126 41.08 13.38 -2.45
N LYS A 127 41.13 12.23 -3.15
CA LYS A 127 40.19 11.99 -4.26
C LYS A 127 38.74 12.18 -3.76
N PRO A 128 37.82 12.76 -4.56
CA PRO A 128 36.40 12.80 -4.19
C PRO A 128 35.85 11.37 -4.13
N TYR A 129 35.09 11.05 -3.08
CA TYR A 129 34.60 9.67 -2.86
C TYR A 129 33.08 9.53 -2.93
N ALA A 130 32.33 10.63 -2.90
CA ALA A 130 30.88 10.67 -3.11
C ALA A 130 30.46 12.02 -3.69
N GLN A 131 29.26 12.08 -4.28
CA GLN A 131 28.65 13.31 -4.81
C GLN A 131 27.23 13.47 -4.24
N LEU A 132 26.88 14.69 -3.84
CA LEU A 132 25.58 15.01 -3.23
C LEU A 132 24.97 16.24 -3.90
N GLU A 133 23.67 16.16 -4.18
CA GLU A 133 22.91 17.28 -4.74
C GLU A 133 22.47 18.27 -3.65
N VAL A 134 22.58 19.56 -3.94
CA VAL A 134 22.24 20.64 -2.99
C VAL A 134 21.15 21.54 -3.56
N PRO A 135 19.86 21.22 -3.37
CA PRO A 135 18.75 22.05 -3.79
C PRO A 135 18.38 23.09 -2.71
N ILE A 136 17.46 24.00 -3.05
CA ILE A 136 16.76 24.84 -2.08
C ILE A 136 15.44 24.17 -1.72
N PHE A 137 15.19 23.99 -0.42
CA PHE A 137 13.88 23.64 0.10
C PHE A 137 13.09 24.90 0.45
N PHE A 138 11.79 24.92 0.14
CA PHE A 138 10.90 26.05 0.40
C PHE A 138 9.49 25.59 0.75
N HIS A 139 8.83 26.30 1.67
CA HIS A 139 7.48 25.96 2.12
C HIS A 139 6.47 26.04 0.96
N LYS A 140 5.51 25.11 0.89
CA LYS A 140 4.49 24.94 -0.16
C LYS A 140 3.67 26.18 -0.52
N SER A 141 3.62 27.19 0.37
CA SER A 141 2.99 28.49 0.11
C SER A 141 3.84 29.45 -0.73
N ILE A 142 5.08 29.08 -1.06
CA ILE A 142 6.02 29.86 -1.86
C ILE A 142 6.13 29.18 -3.23
N GLY A 143 6.02 29.97 -4.30
CA GLY A 143 6.21 29.52 -5.68
C GLY A 143 7.28 30.35 -6.39
N GLY A 144 7.76 29.85 -7.53
CA GLY A 144 8.75 30.57 -8.35
C GLY A 144 10.21 30.46 -7.90
N ILE A 145 10.54 29.59 -6.94
CA ILE A 145 11.92 29.29 -6.57
C ILE A 145 12.50 28.26 -7.56
N THR A 146 13.39 28.70 -8.43
CA THR A 146 14.00 27.91 -9.52
C THR A 146 15.51 27.82 -9.45
N ASP A 147 16.15 28.85 -8.88
CA ASP A 147 17.60 29.07 -8.96
C ASP A 147 18.07 30.03 -7.83
N ALA A 148 19.39 30.25 -7.74
CA ALA A 148 19.96 31.10 -6.70
C ALA A 148 19.55 32.59 -6.78
N GLN A 149 19.14 33.10 -7.96
CA GLN A 149 18.70 34.49 -8.12
C GLN A 149 17.26 34.68 -7.62
N SER A 150 16.40 33.66 -7.74
CA SER A 150 15.04 33.64 -7.20
C SER A 150 14.97 33.78 -5.65
N LEU A 151 16.09 33.60 -4.95
CA LEU A 151 16.21 33.75 -3.50
C LEU A 151 16.30 35.20 -3.01
N LYS A 152 16.44 36.17 -3.93
CA LYS A 152 16.60 37.60 -3.59
C LYS A 152 15.36 38.13 -2.86
N GLY A 153 15.56 38.53 -1.60
CA GLY A 153 14.51 39.05 -0.71
C GLY A 153 14.04 38.06 0.35
N PHE A 154 14.32 36.76 0.20
CA PHE A 154 14.06 35.77 1.24
C PHE A 154 15.17 35.76 2.31
N THR A 155 14.82 35.36 3.54
CA THR A 155 15.80 34.92 4.54
C THR A 155 16.00 33.43 4.35
N VAL A 156 17.22 33.01 3.99
CA VAL A 156 17.55 31.62 3.69
C VAL A 156 18.19 30.96 4.91
N GLY A 157 17.63 29.84 5.37
CA GLY A 157 18.22 29.01 6.41
C GLY A 157 19.44 28.26 5.89
N VAL A 158 20.52 28.27 6.67
CA VAL A 158 21.77 27.55 6.38
C VAL A 158 22.37 26.96 7.67
N LYS A 159 23.08 25.84 7.56
CA LYS A 159 23.90 25.30 8.66
C LYS A 159 25.21 26.08 8.76
N ASP A 160 25.67 26.37 9.96
CA ASP A 160 26.91 27.13 10.15
C ASP A 160 28.15 26.32 9.72
N GLY A 161 29.10 26.99 9.05
CA GLY A 161 30.25 26.36 8.41
C GLY A 161 29.95 25.59 7.11
N ASP A 162 28.69 25.53 6.67
CA ASP A 162 28.31 24.77 5.48
C ASP A 162 28.71 25.43 4.15
N ALA A 163 28.91 24.62 3.10
CA ALA A 163 29.28 25.09 1.76
C ALA A 163 28.15 25.85 1.04
N CYS A 164 26.89 25.66 1.43
CA CYS A 164 25.77 26.52 1.01
C CYS A 164 26.07 28.00 1.28
N ILE A 165 26.82 28.33 2.35
CA ILE A 165 27.19 29.71 2.67
C ILE A 165 28.14 30.27 1.59
N ASP A 166 29.24 29.56 1.32
CA ASP A 166 30.23 29.92 0.29
C ASP A 166 29.54 30.12 -1.08
N TYR A 167 28.66 29.19 -1.48
CA TYR A 167 27.93 29.25 -2.74
C TYR A 167 26.95 30.43 -2.79
N LEU A 168 26.05 30.57 -1.81
CA LEU A 168 25.02 31.61 -1.81
C LEU A 168 25.63 33.02 -1.78
N GLN A 169 26.72 33.20 -1.05
CA GLN A 169 27.47 34.46 -1.04
C GLN A 169 28.10 34.76 -2.42
N SER A 170 28.62 33.76 -3.13
CA SER A 170 29.12 33.94 -4.50
C SER A 170 28.04 34.40 -5.49
N GLN A 171 26.78 34.02 -5.25
CA GLN A 171 25.61 34.42 -6.04
C GLN A 171 24.98 35.76 -5.61
N GLY A 172 25.53 36.41 -4.58
CA GLY A 172 25.07 37.69 -4.05
C GLY A 172 23.92 37.58 -3.03
N ILE A 173 23.66 36.40 -2.47
CA ILE A 173 22.63 36.18 -1.43
C ILE A 173 23.26 36.30 -0.05
N THR A 174 22.93 37.38 0.67
CA THR A 174 23.55 37.75 1.96
C THR A 174 22.63 37.59 3.18
N ASN A 175 21.31 37.47 2.97
CA ASN A 175 20.31 37.34 4.04
C ASN A 175 20.19 35.88 4.53
N LEU A 176 21.21 35.43 5.26
CA LEU A 176 21.35 34.04 5.71
C LEU A 176 21.11 33.91 7.23
N LYS A 177 20.15 33.07 7.63
CA LYS A 177 19.89 32.71 9.04
C LYS A 177 20.61 31.40 9.36
N ARG A 178 21.59 31.44 10.27
CA ARG A 178 22.47 30.31 10.58
C ARG A 178 21.97 29.45 11.73
N TYR A 179 22.18 28.14 11.62
CA TYR A 179 21.78 27.12 12.60
C TYR A 179 22.94 26.15 12.88
N SER A 180 23.01 25.56 14.08
CA SER A 180 24.12 24.66 14.47
C SER A 180 24.13 23.32 13.72
N SER A 181 22.94 22.74 13.45
CA SER A 181 22.82 21.49 12.70
C SER A 181 21.55 21.45 11.85
N TYR A 182 21.48 20.49 10.92
CA TYR A 182 20.35 20.35 10.00
C TYR A 182 19.03 20.01 10.71
N GLU A 183 19.05 19.21 11.78
CA GLU A 183 17.84 18.95 12.56
C GLU A 183 17.30 20.24 13.22
N VAL A 184 18.16 21.10 13.77
CA VAL A 184 17.73 22.37 14.39
C VAL A 184 17.17 23.34 13.35
N LEU A 185 17.80 23.40 12.17
CA LEU A 185 17.33 24.19 11.03
C LEU A 185 15.94 23.74 10.55
N ILE A 186 15.72 22.44 10.39
CA ILE A 186 14.47 21.89 9.83
C ILE A 186 13.34 21.89 10.88
N ARG A 187 13.66 21.69 12.18
CA ARG A 187 12.71 21.97 13.28
C ARG A 187 12.28 23.43 13.31
N ALA A 188 13.20 24.38 13.11
CA ALA A 188 12.87 25.79 13.00
C ALA A 188 12.02 26.08 11.75
N ALA A 189 12.27 25.39 10.63
CA ALA A 189 11.45 25.50 9.43
C ALA A 189 10.00 25.02 9.65
N GLY A 190 9.81 23.89 10.34
CA GLY A 190 8.48 23.42 10.77
C GLY A 190 7.79 24.36 11.77
N GLY A 191 8.55 25.04 12.63
CA GLY A 191 8.06 26.15 13.46
C GLY A 191 7.73 27.44 12.70
N GLY A 192 7.92 27.48 11.37
CA GLY A 192 7.70 28.65 10.53
C GLY A 192 8.78 29.74 10.62
N ASP A 193 9.83 29.49 11.40
CA ASP A 193 10.89 30.41 11.80
C ASP A 193 11.91 30.68 10.66
N VAL A 194 11.89 29.84 9.62
CA VAL A 194 12.46 30.09 8.29
C VAL A 194 11.67 29.31 7.25
N ARG A 195 11.38 29.88 6.07
CA ARG A 195 10.52 29.24 5.05
C ARG A 195 11.23 28.83 3.76
N VAL A 196 12.53 29.11 3.66
CA VAL A 196 13.41 28.77 2.54
C VAL A 196 14.76 28.39 3.13
N PHE A 197 15.38 27.29 2.71
CA PHE A 197 16.70 26.86 3.22
C PHE A 197 17.54 26.07 2.21
N CYS A 198 18.85 26.16 2.36
CA CYS A 198 19.87 25.45 1.58
C CYS A 198 20.50 24.38 2.47
N VAL A 199 20.29 23.11 2.10
CA VAL A 199 20.73 21.90 2.82
C VAL A 199 20.92 20.78 1.79
N ASP A 200 21.92 19.93 1.98
CA ASP A 200 22.15 18.75 1.14
C ASP A 200 20.94 17.81 1.13
N ALA A 201 20.59 17.25 -0.05
CA ALA A 201 19.31 16.55 -0.20
C ALA A 201 19.11 15.33 0.76
N PRO A 202 20.09 14.42 0.98
CA PRO A 202 19.88 13.25 1.83
C PRO A 202 19.51 13.55 3.29
N PRO A 203 20.27 14.38 4.05
CA PRO A 203 19.86 14.74 5.41
C PRO A 203 18.59 15.60 5.44
N ALA A 204 18.36 16.49 4.45
CA ALA A 204 17.13 17.27 4.38
C ALA A 204 15.88 16.38 4.27
N ILE A 205 15.88 15.43 3.34
CA ILE A 205 14.78 14.47 3.13
C ILE A 205 14.56 13.63 4.39
N HIS A 206 15.65 13.13 5.01
CA HIS A 206 15.56 12.38 6.26
C HIS A 206 14.89 13.19 7.39
N PHE A 207 15.32 14.43 7.64
CA PHE A 207 14.75 15.23 8.73
C PHE A 207 13.34 15.74 8.44
N LEU A 208 13.02 16.06 7.18
CA LEU A 208 11.65 16.41 6.79
C LEU A 208 10.70 15.23 7.04
N TYR A 209 11.08 14.00 6.63
CA TYR A 209 10.30 12.78 6.90
C TYR A 209 10.20 12.47 8.41
N LYS A 210 11.33 12.50 9.14
CA LYS A 210 11.40 12.26 10.60
C LYS A 210 10.55 13.25 11.43
N LEU A 211 10.20 14.41 10.85
CA LEU A 211 9.41 15.46 11.50
C LEU A 211 7.98 15.60 10.92
N GLY A 212 7.59 14.80 9.92
CA GLY A 212 6.27 14.87 9.27
C GLY A 212 6.05 16.12 8.41
N LEU A 213 7.14 16.71 7.88
CA LEU A 213 7.16 17.96 7.12
C LEU A 213 7.32 17.76 5.61
N GLU A 214 7.33 16.51 5.13
CA GLU A 214 7.59 16.17 3.72
C GLU A 214 6.51 16.69 2.76
N LYS A 215 5.28 16.85 3.24
CA LYS A 215 4.16 17.48 2.51
C LYS A 215 4.13 19.00 2.65
N GLU A 216 5.01 19.59 3.45
CA GLU A 216 5.04 21.03 3.75
C GLU A 216 6.09 21.77 2.95
N PHE A 217 7.20 21.10 2.58
CA PHE A 217 8.31 21.69 1.84
C PHE A 217 8.50 21.05 0.47
N ARG A 218 8.66 21.90 -0.55
CA ARG A 218 9.08 21.52 -1.91
C ARG A 218 10.58 21.81 -2.06
N HIS A 219 11.21 21.28 -3.10
CA HIS A 219 12.60 21.60 -3.43
C HIS A 219 12.76 22.06 -4.89
N SER A 220 13.78 22.87 -5.15
CA SER A 220 14.22 23.26 -6.48
C SER A 220 15.02 22.13 -7.16
N ALA A 221 15.39 22.31 -8.43
CA ALA A 221 16.54 21.59 -8.98
C ALA A 221 17.82 21.90 -8.16
N PRO A 222 18.85 21.04 -8.17
CA PRO A 222 20.10 21.28 -7.46
C PRO A 222 20.77 22.57 -7.90
N LEU A 223 21.18 23.42 -6.94
CA LEU A 223 21.97 24.63 -7.21
C LEU A 223 23.40 24.29 -7.63
N TYR A 224 23.93 23.21 -7.07
CA TYR A 224 25.21 22.59 -7.40
C TYR A 224 25.22 21.13 -6.93
N VAL A 225 26.24 20.39 -7.37
CA VAL A 225 26.58 19.06 -6.86
C VAL A 225 27.85 19.20 -6.04
N GLY A 226 27.77 18.96 -4.72
CA GLY A 226 28.91 18.90 -3.83
C GLY A 226 29.66 17.58 -3.99
N GLN A 227 30.96 17.57 -3.69
CA GLN A 227 31.80 16.37 -3.69
C GLN A 227 32.38 16.16 -2.30
N PHE A 228 32.18 14.99 -1.69
CA PHE A 228 32.82 14.68 -0.41
C PHE A 228 34.29 14.31 -0.62
N HIS A 229 35.14 14.97 0.17
CA HIS A 229 36.55 14.63 0.33
C HIS A 229 36.88 14.45 1.81
N ARG A 230 37.94 13.68 2.07
CA ARG A 230 38.71 13.76 3.31
C ARG A 230 39.77 14.83 3.12
N ALA A 231 39.95 15.70 4.10
CA ALA A 231 40.85 16.83 3.98
C ALA A 231 41.77 16.94 5.20
N VAL A 232 42.99 17.41 4.96
CA VAL A 232 44.00 17.69 5.98
C VAL A 232 44.34 19.18 5.98
N LEU A 233 44.92 19.71 7.05
CA LEU A 233 45.49 21.05 7.02
C LEU A 233 46.59 21.14 5.95
N LYS A 234 46.61 22.25 5.21
CA LYS A 234 47.47 22.43 4.05
C LYS A 234 48.96 22.25 4.38
N GLY A 235 49.63 21.42 3.58
CA GLY A 235 51.01 20.98 3.79
C GLY A 235 51.14 19.60 4.46
N ASN A 236 50.09 19.05 5.09
CA ASN A 236 50.15 17.73 5.73
C ASN A 236 49.95 16.56 4.74
N ILE A 237 50.69 16.61 3.63
CA ILE A 237 50.58 15.67 2.50
C ILE A 237 50.84 14.22 2.94
N THR A 238 51.68 14.00 3.96
CA THR A 238 51.96 12.66 4.51
C THR A 238 50.70 11.99 5.07
N VAL A 239 49.90 12.72 5.87
CA VAL A 239 48.62 12.18 6.41
C VAL A 239 47.60 12.01 5.29
N GLN A 240 47.47 12.97 4.37
CA GLN A 240 46.60 12.88 3.19
C GLN A 240 46.86 11.59 2.40
N GLN A 241 48.13 11.34 2.04
CA GLN A 241 48.53 10.15 1.29
C GLN A 241 48.41 8.86 2.10
N MET A 242 48.48 8.91 3.43
CA MET A 242 48.27 7.74 4.29
C MET A 242 46.78 7.36 4.36
N VAL A 243 45.90 8.34 4.54
CA VAL A 243 44.44 8.16 4.52
C VAL A 243 43.99 7.59 3.17
N GLU A 244 44.42 8.21 2.07
CA GLU A 244 44.14 7.77 0.70
C GLU A 244 44.60 6.31 0.48
N ARG A 245 45.87 5.98 0.79
CA ARG A 245 46.41 4.62 0.67
C ARG A 245 45.74 3.58 1.57
N GLY A 246 45.11 3.98 2.68
CA GLY A 246 44.31 3.09 3.51
C GLY A 246 42.92 2.83 2.93
N PHE A 247 42.29 3.83 2.31
CA PHE A 247 41.02 3.64 1.59
C PHE A 247 41.19 2.91 0.25
N ASP A 248 42.35 3.02 -0.39
CA ASP A 248 42.72 2.21 -1.56
C ASP A 248 42.95 0.70 -1.21
N ARG A 249 43.00 0.33 0.10
CA ARG A 249 42.99 -1.09 0.55
C ARG A 249 41.58 -1.68 0.69
N ILE A 250 40.53 -0.86 0.67
CA ILE A 250 39.14 -1.30 0.81
C ILE A 250 38.58 -1.58 -0.59
N SER A 251 38.25 -2.83 -0.86
CA SER A 251 37.74 -3.28 -2.15
C SER A 251 36.38 -2.66 -2.49
N ALA A 252 36.03 -2.69 -3.78
CA ALA A 252 34.72 -2.24 -4.25
C ALA A 252 33.56 -3.10 -3.68
N GLU A 253 33.81 -4.37 -3.36
CA GLU A 253 32.79 -5.27 -2.79
C GLU A 253 32.55 -4.98 -1.31
N GLU A 254 33.61 -4.78 -0.51
CA GLU A 254 33.47 -4.36 0.89
C GLU A 254 32.81 -2.98 1.01
N ARG A 255 33.17 -2.05 0.12
CA ARG A 255 32.56 -0.71 0.06
C ARG A 255 31.07 -0.80 -0.29
N ARG A 256 30.73 -1.58 -1.32
CA ARG A 256 29.33 -1.85 -1.69
C ARG A 256 28.57 -2.56 -0.58
N ALA A 257 29.18 -3.46 0.20
CA ALA A 257 28.52 -4.12 1.32
C ALA A 257 28.16 -3.14 2.45
N ILE A 258 29.01 -2.14 2.72
CA ILE A 258 28.68 -1.04 3.65
C ILE A 258 27.59 -0.14 3.04
N GLU A 259 27.66 0.17 1.75
CA GLU A 259 26.64 0.99 1.08
C GLU A 259 25.27 0.28 1.04
N GLU A 260 25.19 -0.99 0.66
CA GLU A 260 23.97 -1.81 0.69
C GLU A 260 23.37 -1.94 2.10
N LYS A 261 24.20 -1.97 3.15
CA LYS A 261 23.75 -2.00 4.55
C LYS A 261 22.98 -0.73 4.98
N TRP A 262 23.38 0.44 4.48
CA TRP A 262 22.85 1.74 4.93
C TRP A 262 21.93 2.44 3.92
N LEU A 263 22.07 2.14 2.62
CA LEU A 263 21.27 2.69 1.53
C LEU A 263 20.27 1.67 0.94
N GLY A 264 20.38 0.40 1.33
CA GLY A 264 19.65 -0.70 0.70
C GLY A 264 20.22 -1.07 -0.67
N ARG A 265 19.54 -1.98 -1.36
CA ARG A 265 19.85 -2.31 -2.76
C ARG A 265 19.03 -1.43 -3.69
N ALA A 266 19.71 -0.78 -4.64
CA ALA A 266 19.03 -0.21 -5.79
C ALA A 266 18.27 -1.30 -6.55
N THR A 267 16.98 -1.08 -6.78
CA THR A 267 16.16 -1.91 -7.67
C THR A 267 16.68 -1.80 -9.11
N GLY A 268 16.52 -2.86 -9.92
CA GLY A 268 17.13 -2.97 -11.26
C GLY A 268 16.62 -2.02 -12.35
N SER A 269 15.87 -0.98 -12.02
CA SER A 269 15.28 0.00 -12.94
C SER A 269 16.30 0.63 -13.89
N ASP A 270 17.46 0.98 -13.35
CA ASP A 270 18.47 1.77 -14.07
C ASP A 270 19.17 0.94 -15.15
N GLN A 271 19.27 -0.38 -14.93
CA GLN A 271 19.71 -1.29 -15.98
C GLN A 271 18.67 -1.36 -17.10
N LEU A 272 17.36 -1.47 -16.80
CA LEU A 272 16.32 -1.49 -17.83
C LEU A 272 16.36 -0.23 -18.71
N LEU A 273 16.55 0.95 -18.13
CA LEU A 273 16.70 2.21 -18.86
C LEU A 273 17.94 2.23 -19.76
N LEU A 274 19.08 1.75 -19.27
CA LEU A 274 20.30 1.59 -20.08
C LEU A 274 20.10 0.62 -21.25
N TRP A 275 19.50 -0.55 -21.04
CA TRP A 275 19.19 -1.49 -22.12
C TRP A 275 18.18 -0.92 -23.13
N ALA A 276 17.13 -0.24 -22.66
CA ALA A 276 16.13 0.40 -23.52
C ALA A 276 16.74 1.47 -24.43
N SER A 277 17.66 2.30 -23.93
CA SER A 277 18.36 3.30 -24.76
C SER A 277 19.22 2.66 -25.86
N HIS A 278 19.93 1.56 -25.57
CA HIS A 278 20.73 0.84 -26.55
C HIS A 278 19.85 0.21 -27.65
N VAL A 279 18.70 -0.37 -27.28
CA VAL A 279 17.69 -0.86 -28.23
C VAL A 279 17.14 0.30 -29.08
N GLY A 280 16.88 1.47 -28.48
CA GLY A 280 16.46 2.67 -29.19
C GLY A 280 17.45 3.15 -30.24
N PHE A 281 18.75 3.22 -29.92
CA PHE A 281 19.80 3.56 -30.88
C PHE A 281 19.91 2.53 -32.03
N PHE A 282 19.74 1.24 -31.72
CA PHE A 282 19.76 0.18 -32.74
C PHE A 282 18.57 0.28 -33.71
N LEU A 283 17.35 0.52 -33.19
CA LEU A 283 16.16 0.75 -34.01
C LEU A 283 16.27 2.03 -34.86
N LEU A 284 16.87 3.10 -34.32
CA LEU A 284 17.15 4.33 -35.06
C LEU A 284 18.11 4.08 -36.24
N ALA A 285 19.18 3.33 -36.01
CA ALA A 285 20.14 2.96 -37.06
C ALA A 285 19.49 2.12 -38.19
N ILE A 286 18.64 1.16 -37.84
CA ILE A 286 17.84 0.39 -38.81
C ILE A 286 16.90 1.31 -39.60
N THR A 287 16.23 2.25 -38.94
CA THR A 287 15.30 3.20 -39.57
C THR A 287 16.02 4.09 -40.59
N ILE A 288 17.22 4.59 -40.25
CA ILE A 288 18.07 5.36 -41.16
C ILE A 288 18.51 4.52 -42.37
N LEU A 289 18.88 3.25 -42.15
CA LEU A 289 19.26 2.33 -43.24
C LEU A 289 18.09 2.05 -44.20
N VAL A 290 16.88 1.84 -43.68
CA VAL A 290 15.66 1.64 -44.49
C VAL A 290 15.33 2.89 -45.30
N LEU A 291 15.41 4.09 -44.70
CA LEU A 291 15.21 5.36 -45.41
C LEU A 291 16.24 5.58 -46.53
N PHE A 292 17.52 5.25 -46.27
CA PHE A 292 18.58 5.32 -47.28
C PHE A 292 18.32 4.37 -48.46
N LEU A 293 17.94 3.12 -48.18
CA LEU A 293 17.59 2.14 -49.21
C LEU A 293 16.34 2.55 -50.02
N GLY A 294 15.34 3.16 -49.37
CA GLY A 294 14.16 3.72 -50.03
C GLY A 294 14.51 4.86 -50.98
N LEU A 295 15.32 5.83 -50.52
CA LEU A 295 15.81 6.95 -51.33
C LEU A 295 16.69 6.48 -52.50
N TRP A 296 17.51 5.46 -52.29
CA TRP A 296 18.32 4.83 -53.34
C TRP A 296 17.44 4.19 -54.43
N ASN A 297 16.43 3.41 -54.04
CA ASN A 297 15.46 2.78 -54.94
C ASN A 297 14.68 3.83 -55.75
N TYR A 298 14.22 4.89 -55.09
CA TYR A 298 13.54 6.02 -55.75
C TYR A 298 14.43 6.77 -56.76
N SER A 299 15.69 7.04 -56.39
CA SER A 299 16.70 7.64 -57.27
C SER A 299 16.97 6.76 -58.51
N LEU A 300 17.07 5.44 -58.33
CA LEU A 300 17.27 4.48 -59.41
C LEU A 300 16.07 4.48 -60.39
N ARG A 301 14.84 4.45 -59.88
CA ARG A 301 13.61 4.52 -60.70
C ARG A 301 13.55 5.81 -61.54
N ARG A 302 13.90 6.97 -60.97
CA ARG A 302 13.97 8.23 -61.74
C ARG A 302 15.00 8.19 -62.88
N ARG A 303 16.15 7.53 -62.69
CA ARG A 303 17.19 7.38 -63.73
C ARG A 303 16.76 6.45 -64.87
N VAL A 304 15.93 5.45 -64.60
CA VAL A 304 15.33 4.60 -65.65
C VAL A 304 14.30 5.39 -66.46
N ALA A 305 13.41 6.12 -65.78
CA ALA A 305 12.34 6.88 -66.43
C ALA A 305 12.87 7.91 -67.46
N SER A 306 13.98 8.61 -67.17
CA SER A 306 14.50 9.65 -68.06
C SER A 306 15.09 9.14 -69.38
N LYS A 307 15.40 7.85 -69.51
CA LYS A 307 15.93 7.26 -70.76
C LYS A 307 14.84 6.67 -71.68
N THR A 308 13.63 6.45 -71.16
CA THR A 308 12.58 5.75 -71.90
C THR A 308 11.72 6.71 -72.76
N LEU A 309 11.84 8.02 -72.54
CA LEU A 309 10.87 9.03 -73.01
C LEU A 309 10.96 9.40 -74.51
N ASN A 310 12.13 9.25 -75.15
CA ASN A 310 12.41 9.92 -76.44
C ASN A 310 12.13 9.08 -77.71
N LEU A 311 11.53 7.88 -77.60
CA LEU A 311 11.35 6.99 -78.76
C LEU A 311 9.96 6.33 -78.87
N THR A 312 9.05 6.56 -77.92
CA THR A 312 7.78 5.83 -77.78
C THR A 312 6.53 6.65 -78.18
N ASP A 313 6.55 7.97 -78.02
CA ASP A 313 5.31 8.77 -78.06
C ASP A 313 4.67 8.96 -79.45
N ALA A 314 5.37 8.63 -80.54
CA ALA A 314 4.84 8.80 -81.90
C ALA A 314 3.93 7.65 -82.39
N LEU A 315 3.96 6.48 -81.73
CA LEU A 315 3.27 5.26 -82.20
C LEU A 315 2.28 4.66 -81.20
N ASP A 316 2.36 5.03 -79.92
CA ASP A 316 1.51 4.48 -78.87
C ASP A 316 0.12 5.14 -78.77
N SER A 317 -0.03 6.40 -79.18
CA SER A 317 -1.24 7.21 -78.90
C SER A 317 -2.54 6.58 -79.41
N LEU A 318 -2.49 5.88 -80.55
CA LEU A 318 -3.63 5.17 -81.15
C LEU A 318 -3.91 3.80 -80.52
N ARG A 319 -2.95 3.19 -79.80
CA ARG A 319 -3.14 1.93 -79.07
C ARG A 319 -3.54 2.14 -77.60
N ARG A 320 -2.99 3.18 -76.96
CA ARG A 320 -3.28 3.55 -75.56
C ARG A 320 -4.79 3.64 -75.32
N SER A 321 -5.54 4.37 -76.16
CA SER A 321 -7.01 4.55 -75.97
C SER A 321 -7.84 3.25 -75.92
N GLN A 322 -7.55 2.24 -76.77
CA GLN A 322 -8.27 0.97 -76.73
C GLN A 322 -7.76 0.05 -75.62
N GLN A 323 -6.45 0.02 -75.36
CA GLN A 323 -5.89 -0.82 -74.29
C GLN A 323 -6.18 -0.26 -72.89
N GLU A 324 -6.35 1.05 -72.72
CA GLU A 324 -6.68 1.68 -71.43
C GLU A 324 -8.10 1.34 -70.97
N THR A 325 -9.08 1.28 -71.88
CA THR A 325 -10.46 0.89 -71.54
C THR A 325 -10.56 -0.60 -71.17
N GLU A 326 -9.95 -1.48 -71.98
CA GLU A 326 -9.91 -2.93 -71.70
C GLU A 326 -9.11 -3.24 -70.42
N LYS A 327 -7.98 -2.57 -70.21
CA LYS A 327 -7.17 -2.71 -68.98
C LYS A 327 -7.86 -2.13 -67.76
N ALA A 328 -8.56 -1.01 -67.85
CA ALA A 328 -9.33 -0.46 -66.74
C ALA A 328 -10.47 -1.39 -66.33
N HIS A 329 -11.19 -1.98 -67.30
CA HIS A 329 -12.25 -2.94 -67.01
C HIS A 329 -11.69 -4.22 -66.35
N ASN A 330 -10.64 -4.81 -66.91
CA ASN A 330 -9.99 -5.99 -66.34
C ASN A 330 -9.37 -5.71 -64.96
N GLN A 331 -8.79 -4.53 -64.74
CA GLN A 331 -8.23 -4.14 -63.45
C GLN A 331 -9.32 -3.84 -62.40
N LEU A 332 -10.47 -3.30 -62.80
CA LEU A 332 -11.63 -3.15 -61.92
C LEU A 332 -12.20 -4.52 -61.52
N ASN A 333 -12.41 -5.43 -62.48
CA ASN A 333 -12.89 -6.78 -62.19
C ASN A 333 -11.93 -7.53 -61.26
N ALA A 334 -10.62 -7.50 -61.53
CA ALA A 334 -9.61 -8.11 -60.67
C ALA A 334 -9.53 -7.46 -59.27
N THR A 335 -9.85 -6.16 -59.15
CA THR A 335 -9.95 -5.49 -57.84
C THR A 335 -11.19 -5.95 -57.07
N LEU A 336 -12.33 -6.15 -57.76
CA LEU A 336 -13.58 -6.64 -57.17
C LEU A 336 -13.57 -8.15 -56.86
N GLU A 337 -12.72 -8.93 -57.53
CA GLU A 337 -12.46 -10.35 -57.20
C GLU A 337 -11.43 -10.52 -56.07
N ALA A 338 -10.53 -9.55 -55.88
CA ALA A 338 -9.55 -9.55 -54.79
C ALA A 338 -10.12 -9.08 -53.44
N ILE A 339 -11.38 -8.63 -53.39
CA ILE A 339 -12.10 -8.27 -52.16
C ILE A 339 -12.88 -9.51 -51.68
N PRO A 340 -12.55 -10.09 -50.51
CA PRO A 340 -13.25 -11.26 -49.96
C PRO A 340 -14.54 -10.89 -49.21
N ASP A 341 -14.71 -9.61 -48.88
CA ASP A 341 -15.87 -9.06 -48.19
C ASP A 341 -17.16 -9.16 -49.03
N LEU A 342 -18.32 -9.08 -48.39
CA LEU A 342 -19.60 -8.98 -49.09
C LEU A 342 -19.79 -7.55 -49.60
N LEU A 343 -20.29 -7.40 -50.83
CA LEU A 343 -20.61 -6.10 -51.44
C LEU A 343 -22.06 -6.10 -51.90
N PHE A 344 -22.79 -5.01 -51.63
CA PHE A 344 -24.17 -4.81 -52.05
C PHE A 344 -24.34 -3.42 -52.69
N GLU A 345 -25.16 -3.30 -53.73
CA GLU A 345 -25.68 -2.02 -54.21
C GLU A 345 -27.11 -1.85 -53.69
N LEU A 346 -27.36 -0.80 -52.91
CA LEU A 346 -28.67 -0.51 -52.30
C LEU A 346 -29.27 0.80 -52.83
N ASP A 347 -30.60 0.92 -52.84
CA ASP A 347 -31.31 2.20 -52.98
C ASP A 347 -31.38 2.98 -51.64
N ASP A 348 -31.95 4.19 -51.64
CA ASP A 348 -32.14 5.02 -50.44
C ASP A 348 -33.25 4.52 -49.50
N HIS A 349 -34.04 3.52 -49.93
CA HIS A 349 -35.02 2.80 -49.14
C HIS A 349 -34.45 1.50 -48.54
N GLY A 350 -33.19 1.17 -48.84
CA GLY A 350 -32.49 -0.02 -48.36
C GLY A 350 -32.85 -1.31 -49.12
N ARG A 351 -33.30 -1.22 -50.38
CA ARG A 351 -33.53 -2.38 -51.26
C ARG A 351 -32.24 -2.87 -51.88
N TYR A 352 -32.02 -4.20 -51.90
CA TYR A 352 -30.91 -4.79 -52.62
C TYR A 352 -31.14 -4.73 -54.14
N LEU A 353 -30.27 -4.01 -54.86
CA LEU A 353 -30.29 -3.85 -56.32
C LEU A 353 -29.31 -4.79 -57.02
N ASP A 354 -28.12 -4.98 -56.44
CA ASP A 354 -27.08 -5.91 -56.91
C ASP A 354 -26.28 -6.44 -55.70
N TYR A 355 -25.58 -7.56 -55.87
CA TYR A 355 -24.69 -8.12 -54.85
C TYR A 355 -23.46 -8.81 -55.46
N ARG A 356 -22.36 -8.81 -54.71
CA ARG A 356 -21.17 -9.62 -54.99
C ARG A 356 -20.69 -10.25 -53.69
N ALA A 357 -20.63 -11.57 -53.68
CA ALA A 357 -20.22 -12.35 -52.52
C ALA A 357 -19.26 -13.46 -52.96
N ALA A 358 -18.00 -13.40 -52.52
CA ALA A 358 -17.05 -14.50 -52.70
C ALA A 358 -17.42 -15.74 -51.85
N ARG A 359 -18.17 -15.54 -50.77
CA ARG A 359 -18.70 -16.57 -49.87
C ARG A 359 -20.21 -16.46 -49.73
N SER A 360 -20.94 -17.39 -50.34
CA SER A 360 -22.41 -17.42 -50.30
C SER A 360 -22.97 -17.90 -48.95
N ASP A 361 -22.15 -18.54 -48.11
CA ASP A 361 -22.47 -19.02 -46.77
C ASP A 361 -22.48 -17.91 -45.70
N LEU A 362 -21.98 -16.71 -46.05
CA LEU A 362 -22.07 -15.49 -45.24
C LEU A 362 -23.26 -14.59 -45.63
N LEU A 363 -24.03 -14.94 -46.67
CA LEU A 363 -25.27 -14.24 -47.00
C LEU A 363 -26.38 -14.64 -46.04
N ILE A 364 -27.06 -13.66 -45.44
CA ILE A 364 -28.17 -13.88 -44.50
C ILE A 364 -29.42 -14.52 -45.14
N ALA A 365 -29.61 -14.31 -46.45
CA ALA A 365 -30.67 -14.90 -47.26
C ALA A 365 -30.10 -15.29 -48.63
N PRO A 366 -30.67 -16.31 -49.31
CA PRO A 366 -30.21 -16.70 -50.64
C PRO A 366 -30.55 -15.61 -51.69
N PRO A 367 -29.82 -15.54 -52.82
CA PRO A 367 -29.90 -14.41 -53.75
C PRO A 367 -31.30 -14.10 -54.31
N ASP A 368 -32.13 -15.13 -54.49
CA ASP A 368 -33.52 -15.07 -54.95
C ASP A 368 -34.48 -14.41 -53.94
N GLN A 369 -34.09 -14.33 -52.67
CA GLN A 369 -34.83 -13.69 -51.57
C GLN A 369 -34.15 -12.41 -51.07
N LEU A 370 -32.93 -12.14 -51.54
CA LEU A 370 -32.17 -10.94 -51.20
C LEU A 370 -32.44 -9.82 -52.22
N LEU A 371 -32.26 -10.07 -53.52
CA LEU A 371 -32.47 -9.06 -54.56
C LEU A 371 -33.94 -8.63 -54.67
N GLY A 372 -34.16 -7.31 -54.76
CA GLY A 372 -35.48 -6.70 -54.87
C GLY A 372 -36.23 -6.51 -53.54
N ASN A 373 -35.78 -7.12 -52.45
CA ASN A 373 -36.33 -6.94 -51.09
C ASN A 373 -35.53 -5.86 -50.31
N THR A 374 -36.11 -5.33 -49.23
CA THR A 374 -35.44 -4.34 -48.36
C THR A 374 -34.67 -5.00 -47.22
N VAL A 375 -33.72 -4.28 -46.63
CA VAL A 375 -33.03 -4.71 -45.40
C VAL A 375 -34.00 -5.14 -44.29
N PHE A 376 -35.16 -4.48 -44.15
CA PHE A 376 -36.16 -4.85 -43.13
C PHE A 376 -36.90 -6.17 -43.43
N ASP A 377 -36.97 -6.58 -44.69
CA ASP A 377 -37.56 -7.86 -45.10
C ASP A 377 -36.57 -9.03 -44.93
N VAL A 378 -35.26 -8.74 -44.92
CA VAL A 378 -34.17 -9.71 -45.09
C VAL A 378 -33.32 -9.92 -43.82
N MET A 379 -33.20 -8.93 -42.93
CA MET A 379 -32.41 -9.03 -41.70
C MET A 379 -33.18 -8.59 -40.43
N PRO A 380 -32.75 -8.99 -39.22
CA PRO A 380 -33.43 -8.63 -37.98
C PRO A 380 -33.62 -7.10 -37.82
N PRO A 381 -34.76 -6.62 -37.27
CA PRO A 381 -35.09 -5.18 -37.27
C PRO A 381 -34.04 -4.25 -36.67
N ASN A 382 -33.27 -4.71 -35.68
CA ASN A 382 -32.16 -3.95 -35.09
C ASN A 382 -31.01 -3.76 -36.09
N ALA A 383 -30.61 -4.81 -36.81
CA ALA A 383 -29.57 -4.74 -37.83
C ALA A 383 -30.03 -3.89 -39.02
N ALA A 384 -31.27 -4.07 -39.48
CA ALA A 384 -31.85 -3.26 -40.55
C ALA A 384 -31.88 -1.76 -40.20
N ALA A 385 -32.23 -1.41 -38.95
CA ALA A 385 -32.19 -0.02 -38.47
C ALA A 385 -30.76 0.56 -38.47
N LEU A 386 -29.76 -0.22 -38.09
CA LEU A 386 -28.34 0.18 -38.13
C LEU A 386 -27.84 0.37 -39.59
N THR A 387 -28.19 -0.53 -40.51
CA THR A 387 -27.86 -0.36 -41.94
C THR A 387 -28.53 0.89 -42.53
N MET A 388 -29.80 1.16 -42.20
CA MET A 388 -30.49 2.39 -42.63
C MET A 388 -29.91 3.66 -42.00
N ALA A 389 -29.34 3.60 -40.79
CA ALA A 389 -28.61 4.72 -40.20
C ALA A 389 -27.32 5.01 -40.98
N ALA A 390 -26.54 3.98 -41.33
CA ALA A 390 -25.32 4.11 -42.14
C ALA A 390 -25.62 4.62 -43.57
N LEU A 391 -26.72 4.19 -44.20
CA LEU A 391 -27.20 4.71 -45.49
C LEU A 391 -27.55 6.20 -45.42
N ARG A 392 -28.25 6.64 -44.36
CA ARG A 392 -28.58 8.06 -44.16
C ARG A 392 -27.32 8.91 -43.95
N GLU A 393 -26.40 8.46 -43.09
CA GLU A 393 -25.12 9.14 -42.89
C GLU A 393 -24.32 9.24 -44.19
N ALA A 394 -24.26 8.16 -44.98
CA ALA A 394 -23.61 8.18 -46.29
C ALA A 394 -24.34 9.08 -47.31
N SER A 395 -25.65 9.27 -47.18
CA SER A 395 -26.41 10.19 -48.03
C SER A 395 -26.08 11.66 -47.74
N GLU A 396 -25.90 12.01 -46.46
CA GLU A 396 -25.57 13.35 -45.98
C GLU A 396 -24.07 13.69 -46.15
N LYS A 397 -23.18 12.76 -45.79
CA LYS A 397 -21.72 12.98 -45.70
C LYS A 397 -20.94 12.37 -46.88
N GLY A 398 -21.61 11.69 -47.80
CA GLY A 398 -21.01 10.93 -48.91
C GLY A 398 -20.51 9.53 -48.53
N SER A 399 -20.21 9.28 -47.24
CA SER A 399 -19.86 7.94 -46.75
C SER A 399 -20.13 7.76 -45.24
N SER A 400 -20.25 6.51 -44.80
CA SER A 400 -20.35 6.05 -43.41
C SER A 400 -19.44 4.83 -43.22
N HIS A 401 -18.82 4.67 -42.04
CA HIS A 401 -17.86 3.58 -41.77
C HIS A 401 -17.97 3.12 -40.31
N GLY A 402 -17.71 1.84 -40.06
CA GLY A 402 -17.57 1.29 -38.70
C GLY A 402 -18.90 0.99 -37.99
N THR A 403 -20.02 0.97 -38.70
CA THR A 403 -21.28 0.45 -38.15
C THR A 403 -21.16 -1.06 -38.00
N LEU A 404 -21.21 -1.57 -36.76
CA LEU A 404 -21.10 -2.99 -36.45
C LEU A 404 -22.48 -3.66 -36.41
N LEU A 405 -22.61 -4.80 -37.08
CA LEU A 405 -23.76 -5.70 -37.02
C LEU A 405 -23.34 -7.03 -36.41
N ARG A 406 -24.30 -7.70 -35.76
CA ARG A 406 -24.23 -9.12 -35.41
C ARG A 406 -25.39 -9.84 -36.07
N LEU A 407 -25.11 -10.88 -36.84
CA LEU A 407 -26.10 -11.59 -37.65
C LEU A 407 -25.92 -13.11 -37.52
N SER A 408 -27.05 -13.83 -37.44
CA SER A 408 -27.10 -15.26 -37.77
C SER A 408 -27.10 -15.39 -39.29
N VAL A 409 -26.07 -16.05 -39.82
CA VAL A 409 -25.90 -16.44 -41.23
C VAL A 409 -25.73 -17.96 -41.31
N PRO A 410 -25.81 -18.61 -42.49
CA PRO A 410 -25.65 -20.06 -42.61
C PRO A 410 -24.34 -20.63 -42.02
N ALA A 411 -23.27 -19.83 -41.96
CA ALA A 411 -22.02 -20.20 -41.29
C ALA A 411 -22.08 -20.15 -39.74
N GLY A 412 -23.04 -19.43 -39.14
CA GLY A 412 -23.18 -19.26 -37.69
C GLY A 412 -23.53 -17.82 -37.28
N GLU A 413 -23.28 -17.48 -36.03
CA GLU A 413 -23.35 -16.11 -35.52
C GLU A 413 -22.04 -15.37 -35.84
N HIS A 414 -22.10 -14.34 -36.70
CA HIS A 414 -20.93 -13.57 -37.13
C HIS A 414 -21.09 -12.07 -36.85
N TRP A 415 -19.94 -11.40 -36.67
CA TRP A 415 -19.84 -9.94 -36.57
C TRP A 415 -19.44 -9.35 -37.93
N PHE A 416 -20.18 -8.34 -38.39
CA PHE A 416 -19.92 -7.64 -39.64
C PHE A 416 -19.65 -6.15 -39.42
N GLU A 417 -18.67 -5.59 -40.13
CA GLU A 417 -18.30 -4.18 -40.15
C GLU A 417 -18.76 -3.56 -41.47
N LEU A 418 -19.68 -2.60 -41.42
CA LEU A 418 -20.18 -1.90 -42.60
C LEU A 418 -19.30 -0.70 -42.98
N SER A 419 -19.08 -0.54 -44.28
CA SER A 419 -18.62 0.71 -44.91
C SER A 419 -19.54 1.04 -46.08
N VAL A 420 -20.14 2.22 -46.09
CA VAL A 420 -21.16 2.65 -47.04
C VAL A 420 -20.66 3.89 -47.79
N ALA A 421 -20.72 3.87 -49.11
CA ALA A 421 -20.34 5.01 -49.97
C ALA A 421 -21.46 5.35 -50.95
N LYS A 422 -21.74 6.64 -51.11
CA LYS A 422 -22.74 7.14 -52.07
C LYS A 422 -22.20 7.06 -53.50
N LYS A 423 -22.90 6.33 -54.37
CA LYS A 423 -22.57 6.20 -55.80
C LYS A 423 -22.92 7.50 -56.51
N GLN A 424 -22.03 8.00 -57.39
CA GLN A 424 -22.34 9.15 -58.23
C GLN A 424 -23.20 8.70 -59.42
N THR A 425 -24.51 8.92 -59.32
CA THR A 425 -25.50 8.69 -60.37
C THR A 425 -25.79 9.97 -61.17
N ALA A 426 -26.50 9.86 -62.29
CA ALA A 426 -26.94 11.03 -63.05
C ALA A 426 -27.99 11.86 -62.27
N PRO A 427 -28.19 13.16 -62.58
CA PRO A 427 -29.16 14.02 -61.84
C PRO A 427 -30.64 13.60 -61.91
N ASP A 428 -30.95 12.59 -62.72
CA ASP A 428 -32.29 12.05 -62.99
C ASP A 428 -32.40 10.54 -62.62
N GLU A 429 -31.39 10.01 -61.91
CA GLU A 429 -31.34 8.64 -61.39
C GLU A 429 -31.53 8.61 -59.86
N GLU A 430 -32.21 7.57 -59.37
CA GLU A 430 -32.37 7.28 -57.94
C GLU A 430 -31.01 7.15 -57.21
N GLN A 431 -30.97 7.55 -55.94
CA GLN A 431 -29.74 7.51 -55.15
C GLN A 431 -29.35 6.08 -54.83
N ARG A 432 -28.09 5.72 -55.11
CA ARG A 432 -27.56 4.37 -54.83
C ARG A 432 -26.35 4.41 -53.92
N PHE A 433 -26.17 3.34 -53.16
CA PHE A 433 -25.13 3.18 -52.17
C PHE A 433 -24.40 1.87 -52.39
N ILE A 434 -23.07 1.91 -52.37
CA ILE A 434 -22.23 0.71 -52.30
C ILE A 434 -21.98 0.42 -50.83
N VAL A 435 -22.45 -0.75 -50.37
CA VAL A 435 -22.26 -1.25 -49.00
C VAL A 435 -21.26 -2.39 -49.03
N LEU A 436 -20.09 -2.17 -48.45
CA LEU A 436 -19.16 -3.22 -48.07
C LEU A 436 -19.55 -3.75 -46.68
N SER A 437 -19.68 -5.05 -46.54
CA SER A 437 -19.96 -5.75 -45.28
C SER A 437 -18.87 -6.79 -45.06
N ARG A 438 -17.88 -6.42 -44.23
CA ARG A 438 -16.72 -7.24 -43.90
C ARG A 438 -17.03 -8.14 -42.72
N ASP A 439 -16.77 -9.44 -42.84
CA ASP A 439 -16.72 -10.32 -41.68
C ASP A 439 -15.50 -9.96 -40.82
N ILE A 440 -15.74 -9.63 -39.55
CA ILE A 440 -14.71 -9.31 -38.55
C ILE A 440 -14.66 -10.33 -37.42
N ASN A 441 -15.36 -11.46 -37.54
CA ASN A 441 -15.48 -12.45 -36.46
C ASN A 441 -14.11 -12.96 -35.98
N ASP A 442 -13.20 -13.29 -36.91
CA ASP A 442 -11.82 -13.68 -36.58
C ASP A 442 -11.05 -12.56 -35.85
N ARG A 443 -11.31 -11.29 -36.17
CA ARG A 443 -10.71 -10.12 -35.50
C ARG A 443 -11.22 -9.99 -34.07
N MET A 444 -12.52 -10.22 -33.84
CA MET A 444 -13.13 -10.21 -32.52
C MET A 444 -12.61 -11.36 -31.65
N GLN A 445 -12.61 -12.59 -32.18
CA GLN A 445 -12.10 -13.76 -31.46
C GLN A 445 -10.60 -13.65 -31.14
N ALA A 446 -9.79 -13.08 -32.06
CA ALA A 446 -8.39 -12.80 -31.79
C ALA A 446 -8.20 -11.73 -30.71
N GLN A 447 -9.04 -10.69 -30.66
CA GLN A 447 -9.00 -9.67 -29.61
C GLN A 447 -9.35 -10.27 -28.23
N ASP A 448 -10.45 -11.02 -28.13
CA ASP A 448 -10.87 -11.68 -26.90
C ASP A 448 -9.79 -12.64 -26.37
N GLU A 449 -9.14 -13.40 -27.25
CA GLU A 449 -8.05 -14.32 -26.87
C GLU A 449 -6.75 -13.58 -26.52
N ILE A 450 -6.43 -12.47 -27.17
CA ILE A 450 -5.30 -11.59 -26.79
C ILE A 450 -5.53 -11.02 -25.39
N GLU A 451 -6.74 -10.58 -25.06
CA GLU A 451 -7.07 -10.09 -23.72
C GLU A 451 -7.03 -11.22 -22.68
N ARG A 452 -7.55 -12.40 -23.00
CA ARG A 452 -7.47 -13.58 -22.12
C ARG A 452 -6.01 -13.97 -21.83
N LEU A 453 -5.17 -14.05 -22.86
CA LEU A 453 -3.74 -14.36 -22.73
C LEU A 453 -2.94 -13.25 -22.02
N ALA A 454 -3.35 -11.99 -22.10
CA ALA A 454 -2.70 -10.88 -21.42
C ALA A 454 -2.98 -10.83 -19.91
N PHE A 455 -4.17 -11.25 -19.47
CA PHE A 455 -4.66 -10.99 -18.11
C PHE A 455 -4.96 -12.24 -17.25
N TYR A 456 -4.99 -13.44 -17.83
CA TYR A 456 -5.29 -14.70 -17.12
C TYR A 456 -4.17 -15.74 -17.25
N ASP A 457 -4.09 -16.68 -16.31
CA ASP A 457 -3.23 -17.85 -16.36
C ASP A 457 -3.86 -18.92 -17.26
N SER A 458 -3.11 -19.36 -18.28
CA SER A 458 -3.57 -20.37 -19.24
C SER A 458 -3.97 -21.71 -18.60
N LEU A 459 -3.33 -22.12 -17.49
CA LEU A 459 -3.59 -23.41 -16.86
C LEU A 459 -4.85 -23.40 -15.98
N THR A 460 -4.97 -22.41 -15.09
CA THR A 460 -6.04 -22.34 -14.06
C THR A 460 -7.20 -21.44 -14.44
N GLN A 461 -7.05 -20.60 -15.48
CA GLN A 461 -7.99 -19.54 -15.88
C GLN A 461 -8.25 -18.47 -14.80
N LEU A 462 -7.44 -18.44 -13.73
CA LEU A 462 -7.44 -17.34 -12.76
C LEU A 462 -6.74 -16.09 -13.35
N PRO A 463 -7.06 -14.88 -12.86
CA PRO A 463 -6.21 -13.70 -13.01
C PRO A 463 -4.70 -13.99 -12.84
N ASN A 464 -3.88 -13.43 -13.73
CA ASN A 464 -2.42 -13.50 -13.62
C ASN A 464 -1.86 -12.30 -12.81
N ARG A 465 -0.54 -12.25 -12.57
CA ARG A 465 0.12 -11.16 -11.83
C ARG A 465 -0.24 -9.75 -12.34
N ARG A 466 -0.44 -9.57 -13.65
CA ARG A 466 -0.77 -8.26 -14.25
C ARG A 466 -2.19 -7.83 -13.91
N LEU A 467 -3.18 -8.73 -13.98
CA LEU A 467 -4.55 -8.41 -13.57
C LEU A 467 -4.69 -8.26 -12.05
N LEU A 468 -3.91 -9.01 -11.27
CA LEU A 468 -3.85 -8.84 -9.81
C LEU A 468 -3.39 -7.43 -9.41
N ILE A 469 -2.32 -6.91 -10.03
CA ILE A 469 -1.79 -5.58 -9.69
C ILE A 469 -2.74 -4.46 -10.11
N ASP A 470 -3.40 -4.58 -11.26
CA ASP A 470 -4.44 -3.63 -11.70
C ASP A 470 -5.61 -3.59 -10.71
N ARG A 471 -6.08 -4.75 -10.24
CA ARG A 471 -7.12 -4.83 -9.20
C ARG A 471 -6.64 -4.32 -7.85
N LEU A 472 -5.41 -4.60 -7.44
CA LEU A 472 -4.83 -4.10 -6.18
C LEU A 472 -4.75 -2.57 -6.16
N HIS A 473 -4.34 -1.94 -7.27
CA HIS A 473 -4.34 -0.49 -7.42
C HIS A 473 -5.75 0.11 -7.25
N GLN A 474 -6.76 -0.54 -7.83
CA GLN A 474 -8.17 -0.17 -7.69
C GLN A 474 -8.67 -0.37 -6.25
N ALA A 475 -8.31 -1.48 -5.60
CA ALA A 475 -8.67 -1.82 -4.23
C ALA A 475 -8.08 -0.83 -3.21
N LEU A 476 -6.81 -0.45 -3.33
CA LEU A 476 -6.17 0.60 -2.53
C LEU A 476 -6.93 1.93 -2.68
N SER A 477 -7.24 2.32 -3.92
CA SER A 477 -8.05 3.50 -4.24
C SER A 477 -9.51 3.44 -3.76
N ALA A 478 -10.06 2.25 -3.52
CA ALA A 478 -11.43 2.05 -3.07
C ALA A 478 -11.55 1.90 -1.55
N SER A 479 -10.59 1.24 -0.91
CA SER A 479 -10.39 1.15 0.55
C SER A 479 -10.46 2.53 1.21
N GLN A 480 -9.64 3.48 0.71
CA GLN A 480 -9.58 4.85 1.22
C GLN A 480 -10.90 5.63 1.05
N ARG A 481 -11.73 5.29 0.05
CA ARG A 481 -13.05 5.91 -0.20
C ARG A 481 -14.17 5.29 0.62
N ARG A 482 -14.09 3.98 0.90
CA ARG A 482 -15.06 3.21 1.70
C ARG A 482 -14.76 3.26 3.20
N ASN A 483 -13.60 3.77 3.60
CA ASN A 483 -13.05 3.69 4.96
C ASN A 483 -12.98 2.24 5.48
N ALA A 484 -12.58 1.33 4.59
CA ALA A 484 -12.50 -0.11 4.84
C ALA A 484 -11.09 -0.61 4.58
N HIS A 485 -10.64 -1.63 5.32
CA HIS A 485 -9.36 -2.30 5.06
C HIS A 485 -9.50 -3.31 3.91
N GLY A 486 -8.37 -3.68 3.32
CA GLY A 486 -8.25 -4.89 2.52
C GLY A 486 -7.11 -5.78 3.03
N ALA A 487 -6.99 -6.98 2.48
CA ALA A 487 -5.90 -7.90 2.81
C ALA A 487 -5.36 -8.61 1.57
N LEU A 488 -4.07 -8.93 1.59
CA LEU A 488 -3.44 -9.88 0.66
C LEU A 488 -3.02 -11.12 1.44
N LEU A 489 -3.44 -12.29 0.96
CA LEU A 489 -3.03 -13.60 1.43
C LEU A 489 -2.18 -14.24 0.32
N PHE A 490 -0.87 -14.31 0.52
CA PHE A 490 0.06 -15.01 -0.37
C PHE A 490 0.16 -16.47 0.05
N ILE A 491 -0.12 -17.39 -0.88
CA ILE A 491 -0.32 -18.82 -0.64
C ILE A 491 0.65 -19.60 -1.51
N ASP A 492 1.34 -20.56 -0.92
CA ASP A 492 2.28 -21.45 -1.60
C ASP A 492 2.03 -22.90 -1.19
N LEU A 493 2.06 -23.82 -2.15
CA LEU A 493 1.77 -25.24 -1.95
C LEU A 493 3.00 -26.01 -1.46
N ASP A 494 2.94 -26.46 -0.21
CA ASP A 494 4.06 -27.11 0.45
C ASP A 494 4.53 -28.36 -0.32
N ASP A 495 5.82 -28.40 -0.61
CA ASP A 495 6.55 -29.48 -1.29
C ASP A 495 6.00 -29.86 -2.69
N PHE A 496 5.27 -28.97 -3.36
CA PHE A 496 4.73 -29.17 -4.72
C PHE A 496 5.77 -29.62 -5.75
N ARG A 497 7.00 -29.10 -5.65
CA ARG A 497 8.13 -29.57 -6.47
C ARG A 497 8.33 -31.09 -6.39
N THR A 498 8.24 -31.68 -5.20
CA THR A 498 8.41 -33.14 -5.00
C THR A 498 7.30 -33.92 -5.72
N ILE A 499 6.11 -33.33 -5.90
CA ILE A 499 5.00 -33.91 -6.67
C ILE A 499 5.36 -33.96 -8.16
N ASN A 500 5.91 -32.87 -8.72
CA ASN A 500 6.38 -32.85 -10.10
C ASN A 500 7.56 -33.81 -10.33
N ASP A 501 8.56 -33.79 -9.43
CA ASP A 501 9.75 -34.63 -9.53
C ASP A 501 9.43 -36.13 -9.37
N THR A 502 8.33 -36.49 -8.68
CA THR A 502 7.93 -37.91 -8.41
C THR A 502 6.79 -38.42 -9.32
N LYS A 503 5.82 -37.58 -9.67
CA LYS A 503 4.59 -37.95 -10.42
C LYS A 503 4.44 -37.23 -11.77
N GLY A 504 5.40 -36.39 -12.15
CA GLY A 504 5.43 -35.66 -13.42
C GLY A 504 4.48 -34.46 -13.48
N HIS A 505 4.83 -33.48 -14.32
CA HIS A 505 4.08 -32.23 -14.50
C HIS A 505 2.56 -32.39 -14.74
N PRO A 506 2.05 -33.37 -15.53
CA PRO A 506 0.60 -33.55 -15.69
C PRO A 506 -0.16 -33.79 -14.37
N THR A 507 0.50 -34.36 -13.36
CA THR A 507 -0.08 -34.55 -12.03
C THR A 507 -0.09 -33.25 -11.23
N GLY A 508 0.97 -32.44 -11.34
CA GLY A 508 1.05 -31.10 -10.75
C GLY A 508 0.03 -30.15 -11.38
N ASP A 509 -0.17 -30.20 -12.69
CA ASP A 509 -1.16 -29.40 -13.42
C ASP A 509 -2.60 -29.69 -12.99
N LEU A 510 -2.92 -30.96 -12.68
CA LEU A 510 -4.21 -31.34 -12.11
C LEU A 510 -4.39 -30.81 -10.67
N LEU A 511 -3.33 -30.88 -9.85
CA LEU A 511 -3.35 -30.32 -8.51
C LEU A 511 -3.56 -28.80 -8.51
N LEU A 512 -2.85 -28.06 -9.36
CA LEU A 512 -2.99 -26.60 -9.48
C LEU A 512 -4.41 -26.18 -9.90
N LYS A 513 -5.05 -26.95 -10.80
CA LYS A 513 -6.45 -26.72 -11.21
C LYS A 513 -7.44 -26.98 -10.08
N GLU A 514 -7.27 -28.07 -9.33
CA GLU A 514 -8.14 -28.39 -8.20
C GLU A 514 -7.90 -27.45 -6.99
N VAL A 515 -6.68 -26.95 -6.79
CA VAL A 515 -6.40 -25.86 -5.85
C VAL A 515 -7.13 -24.58 -6.27
N ALA A 516 -7.01 -24.14 -7.53
CA ALA A 516 -7.74 -22.96 -8.02
C ALA A 516 -9.27 -23.09 -7.84
N ASN A 517 -9.83 -24.26 -8.13
CA ASN A 517 -11.23 -24.60 -7.88
C ASN A 517 -11.60 -24.49 -6.38
N ARG A 518 -10.79 -25.05 -5.49
CA ARG A 518 -11.00 -24.95 -4.02
C ARG A 518 -10.91 -23.53 -3.51
N LEU A 519 -9.95 -22.74 -3.98
CA LEU A 519 -9.80 -21.33 -3.59
C LEU A 519 -11.04 -20.52 -4.00
N ASN A 520 -11.59 -20.72 -5.20
CA ASN A 520 -12.85 -20.08 -5.65
C ASN A 520 -14.05 -20.40 -4.75
N ASN A 521 -14.04 -21.52 -4.02
CA ASN A 521 -15.09 -21.88 -3.06
C ASN A 521 -14.77 -21.42 -1.61
N CYS A 522 -13.57 -20.86 -1.37
CA CYS A 522 -13.18 -20.32 -0.07
C CYS A 522 -13.55 -18.85 0.12
N VAL A 523 -13.60 -18.08 -0.97
CA VAL A 523 -13.78 -16.61 -0.95
C VAL A 523 -15.20 -16.21 -1.42
N ARG A 524 -15.46 -14.91 -1.52
CA ARG A 524 -16.71 -14.33 -2.05
C ARG A 524 -16.56 -13.92 -3.53
N VAL A 525 -17.60 -13.31 -4.11
CA VAL A 525 -17.58 -12.88 -5.52
C VAL A 525 -16.87 -11.53 -5.71
N GLU A 526 -16.86 -10.69 -4.67
CA GLU A 526 -16.08 -9.45 -4.59
C GLU A 526 -14.57 -9.69 -4.39
N ASP A 527 -14.18 -10.81 -3.82
CA ASP A 527 -12.77 -11.17 -3.58
C ASP A 527 -12.06 -11.56 -4.89
N THR A 528 -10.76 -11.27 -4.99
CA THR A 528 -9.95 -11.63 -6.17
C THR A 528 -8.97 -12.75 -5.84
N ILE A 529 -8.96 -13.81 -6.65
CA ILE A 529 -7.92 -14.84 -6.61
C ILE A 529 -7.08 -14.73 -7.87
N ALA A 530 -5.77 -14.86 -7.72
CA ALA A 530 -4.80 -14.85 -8.81
C ALA A 530 -3.78 -15.97 -8.65
N ARG A 531 -3.14 -16.36 -9.76
CA ARG A 531 -1.94 -17.20 -9.77
C ARG A 531 -0.77 -16.37 -10.32
N ILE A 532 0.30 -16.24 -9.54
CA ILE A 532 1.44 -15.38 -9.90
C ILE A 532 2.46 -16.17 -10.74
N GLY A 533 2.73 -17.41 -10.37
CA GLY A 533 3.60 -18.35 -11.07
C GLY A 533 3.67 -19.68 -10.32
N GLY A 534 4.15 -20.75 -10.96
CA GLY A 534 4.41 -22.04 -10.30
C GLY A 534 3.26 -22.53 -9.39
N ASP A 535 3.58 -22.66 -8.12
CA ASP A 535 2.79 -23.06 -6.95
C ASP A 535 2.19 -21.87 -6.16
N GLU A 536 2.45 -20.63 -6.59
CA GLU A 536 2.10 -19.39 -5.91
C GLU A 536 0.72 -18.84 -6.33
N PHE A 537 -0.19 -18.74 -5.36
CA PHE A 537 -1.50 -18.11 -5.48
C PHE A 537 -1.59 -16.90 -4.56
N VAL A 538 -2.40 -15.90 -4.93
CA VAL A 538 -2.73 -14.77 -4.06
C VAL A 538 -4.23 -14.57 -4.01
N ILE A 539 -4.76 -14.40 -2.81
CA ILE A 539 -6.12 -13.89 -2.58
C ILE A 539 -6.02 -12.43 -2.13
N MET A 540 -6.80 -11.56 -2.74
CA MET A 540 -7.04 -10.20 -2.29
C MET A 540 -8.47 -10.09 -1.76
N LEU A 541 -8.61 -9.68 -0.50
CA LEU A 541 -9.88 -9.40 0.16
C LEU A 541 -10.14 -7.90 0.18
N GLU A 542 -11.37 -7.50 -0.10
CA GLU A 542 -11.85 -6.12 -0.01
C GLU A 542 -12.93 -5.96 1.07
N ASP A 543 -13.24 -4.71 1.43
CA ASP A 543 -14.31 -4.34 2.38
C ASP A 543 -14.27 -5.06 3.73
N LEU A 544 -13.06 -5.19 4.29
CA LEU A 544 -12.82 -5.58 5.67
C LEU A 544 -13.07 -4.40 6.64
N SER A 545 -13.23 -4.71 7.93
CA SER A 545 -13.62 -3.72 8.95
C SER A 545 -12.79 -2.42 8.93
N PRO A 546 -13.39 -1.25 9.21
CA PRO A 546 -12.65 -0.02 9.50
C PRO A 546 -11.66 -0.16 10.67
N ASN A 547 -11.88 -1.12 11.59
CA ASN A 547 -10.96 -1.43 12.67
C ASN A 547 -9.90 -2.45 12.22
N VAL A 548 -8.62 -2.05 12.25
CA VAL A 548 -7.48 -2.88 11.83
C VAL A 548 -7.40 -4.24 12.56
N LYS A 549 -7.84 -4.33 13.83
CA LYS A 549 -7.82 -5.59 14.59
C LYS A 549 -8.91 -6.57 14.16
N GLU A 550 -10.08 -6.05 13.81
CA GLU A 550 -11.17 -6.85 13.26
C GLU A 550 -10.87 -7.28 11.82
N ALA A 551 -10.29 -6.39 11.00
CA ALA A 551 -9.83 -6.72 9.66
C ALA A 551 -8.74 -7.81 9.68
N ALA A 552 -7.84 -7.79 10.66
CA ALA A 552 -6.85 -8.85 10.87
C ALA A 552 -7.52 -10.20 11.17
N ALA A 553 -8.45 -10.24 12.13
CA ALA A 553 -9.19 -11.46 12.47
C ALA A 553 -10.07 -11.97 11.29
N GLN A 554 -10.64 -11.08 10.49
CA GLN A 554 -11.38 -11.43 9.27
C GLN A 554 -10.46 -12.07 8.21
N ALA A 555 -9.28 -11.49 7.97
CA ALA A 555 -8.29 -12.05 7.03
C ALA A 555 -7.71 -13.39 7.53
N GLU A 556 -7.43 -13.51 8.83
CA GLU A 556 -6.97 -14.76 9.46
C GLU A 556 -8.01 -15.88 9.32
N MET A 557 -9.29 -15.59 9.57
CA MET A 557 -10.40 -16.54 9.41
C MET A 557 -10.50 -17.08 7.97
N VAL A 558 -10.27 -16.22 6.96
CA VAL A 558 -10.22 -16.67 5.56
C VAL A 558 -8.97 -17.50 5.28
N GLY A 559 -7.81 -17.12 5.83
CA GLY A 559 -6.56 -17.89 5.73
C GLY A 559 -6.70 -19.30 6.29
N GLU A 560 -7.24 -19.44 7.50
CA GLU A 560 -7.52 -20.75 8.12
C GLU A 560 -8.57 -21.56 7.34
N LYS A 561 -9.63 -20.93 6.83
CA LYS A 561 -10.62 -21.60 5.95
C LYS A 561 -9.97 -22.15 4.68
N VAL A 562 -9.07 -21.38 4.06
CA VAL A 562 -8.28 -21.81 2.88
C VAL A 562 -7.37 -22.98 3.25
N LEU A 563 -6.61 -22.87 4.35
CA LEU A 563 -5.69 -23.90 4.82
C LEU A 563 -6.41 -25.24 5.05
N GLN A 564 -7.51 -25.21 5.81
CA GLN A 564 -8.35 -26.39 6.09
C GLN A 564 -9.04 -26.98 4.83
N THR A 565 -9.15 -26.20 3.75
CA THR A 565 -9.70 -26.67 2.47
C THR A 565 -8.62 -27.27 1.56
N ILE A 566 -7.39 -26.75 1.61
CA ILE A 566 -6.23 -27.33 0.92
C ILE A 566 -5.86 -28.68 1.56
N CYS A 567 -5.83 -28.79 2.90
CA CYS A 567 -5.50 -30.03 3.63
C CYS A 567 -6.35 -31.27 3.29
N ARG A 568 -7.49 -31.11 2.60
CA ARG A 568 -8.37 -32.21 2.20
C ARG A 568 -7.73 -33.05 1.08
N PRO A 569 -7.93 -34.37 1.02
CA PRO A 569 -7.40 -35.20 -0.06
C PRO A 569 -7.71 -34.64 -1.46
N PHE A 570 -6.70 -34.62 -2.33
CA PHE A 570 -6.81 -34.32 -3.75
C PHE A 570 -6.90 -35.63 -4.54
N GLN A 571 -7.97 -35.83 -5.30
CA GLN A 571 -8.17 -37.03 -6.11
C GLN A 571 -7.44 -36.90 -7.45
N LEU A 572 -6.13 -37.16 -7.45
CA LEU A 572 -5.26 -36.97 -8.62
C LEU A 572 -5.24 -38.24 -9.48
N GLY A 573 -6.30 -38.39 -10.28
CA GLY A 573 -6.52 -39.56 -11.13
C GLY A 573 -7.03 -40.75 -10.33
N VAL A 574 -6.14 -41.73 -10.08
CA VAL A 574 -6.48 -43.00 -9.38
C VAL A 574 -5.98 -43.02 -7.93
N HIS A 575 -5.28 -41.98 -7.49
CA HIS A 575 -4.67 -41.92 -6.15
C HIS A 575 -5.06 -40.64 -5.42
N ASP A 576 -5.49 -40.79 -4.17
CA ASP A 576 -5.61 -39.66 -3.25
C ASP A 576 -4.22 -39.11 -2.89
N HIS A 577 -4.15 -37.80 -2.69
CA HIS A 577 -2.91 -37.12 -2.32
C HIS A 577 -3.18 -36.00 -1.32
N HIS A 578 -2.33 -35.88 -0.30
CA HIS A 578 -2.37 -34.77 0.64
C HIS A 578 -1.27 -33.77 0.27
N SER A 579 -1.64 -32.49 0.29
CA SER A 579 -0.75 -31.34 0.17
C SER A 579 -1.25 -30.29 1.18
N THR A 580 -0.35 -29.49 1.72
CA THR A 580 -0.63 -28.38 2.63
C THR A 580 -0.22 -27.07 1.99
N ALA A 581 -0.52 -25.94 2.63
CA ALA A 581 -0.05 -24.64 2.16
C ALA A 581 0.53 -23.79 3.31
N SER A 582 1.53 -22.99 2.96
CA SER A 582 2.04 -21.92 3.81
C SER A 582 1.42 -20.59 3.37
N ILE A 583 0.87 -19.81 4.31
CA ILE A 583 0.10 -18.58 3.99
C ILE A 583 0.68 -17.37 4.72
N GLY A 584 0.95 -16.31 3.97
CA GLY A 584 1.41 -15.00 4.45
C GLY A 584 0.35 -13.92 4.29
N ILE A 585 0.02 -13.18 5.34
CA ILE A 585 -1.01 -12.13 5.33
C ILE A 585 -0.41 -10.74 5.56
N ILE A 586 -0.89 -9.76 4.79
CA ILE A 586 -0.72 -8.33 5.07
C ILE A 586 -2.05 -7.59 4.89
N LEU A 587 -2.37 -6.66 5.79
CA LEU A 587 -3.47 -5.72 5.62
C LEU A 587 -3.00 -4.47 4.87
N PHE A 588 -3.90 -3.84 4.12
CA PHE A 588 -3.67 -2.55 3.46
C PHE A 588 -4.83 -1.58 3.70
N PHE A 589 -4.53 -0.29 3.72
CA PHE A 589 -5.53 0.79 3.82
C PHE A 589 -5.08 2.02 3.03
N GLY A 590 -5.74 2.30 1.91
CA GLY A 590 -5.34 3.40 1.02
C GLY A 590 -3.90 3.30 0.52
N HIS A 591 -3.33 4.45 0.16
CA HIS A 591 -2.02 4.55 -0.50
C HIS A 591 -0.85 4.63 0.51
N THR A 592 -0.79 3.75 1.51
CA THR A 592 0.35 3.71 2.46
C THR A 592 1.60 3.07 1.86
N ASP A 593 1.43 2.12 0.94
CA ASP A 593 2.48 1.31 0.34
C ASP A 593 2.25 1.10 -1.17
N ASN A 594 3.32 0.72 -1.87
CA ASN A 594 3.31 0.33 -3.28
C ASN A 594 2.80 -1.12 -3.45
N GLU A 595 2.06 -1.39 -4.51
CA GLU A 595 1.51 -2.70 -4.89
C GLU A 595 2.57 -3.83 -4.89
N ASP A 596 3.75 -3.59 -5.47
CA ASP A 596 4.86 -4.56 -5.49
C ASP A 596 5.48 -4.77 -4.09
N GLU A 597 5.46 -3.75 -3.22
CA GLU A 597 5.96 -3.84 -1.84
C GLU A 597 4.97 -4.59 -0.94
N LEU A 598 3.66 -4.39 -1.12
CA LEU A 598 2.61 -5.17 -0.45
C LEU A 598 2.73 -6.66 -0.80
N LEU A 599 2.87 -7.01 -2.08
CA LEU A 599 3.09 -8.39 -2.53
C LEU A 599 4.37 -8.99 -1.92
N LYS A 600 5.48 -8.25 -1.93
CA LYS A 600 6.77 -8.66 -1.35
C LYS A 600 6.72 -8.87 0.17
N ARG A 601 5.91 -8.09 0.89
CA ARG A 601 5.68 -8.29 2.33
C ARG A 601 4.79 -9.51 2.60
N ALA A 602 3.78 -9.75 1.77
CA ALA A 602 2.94 -10.95 1.87
C ALA A 602 3.75 -12.23 1.61
N ASP A 603 4.58 -12.25 0.57
CA ASP A 603 5.60 -13.30 0.31
C ASP A 603 6.54 -13.48 1.51
N SER A 604 7.10 -12.39 2.04
CA SER A 604 7.96 -12.43 3.23
C SER A 604 7.26 -13.05 4.46
N ALA A 605 5.94 -12.91 4.60
CA ALA A 605 5.15 -13.55 5.64
C ALA A 605 4.86 -15.03 5.34
N MET A 606 4.63 -15.39 4.08
CA MET A 606 4.47 -16.78 3.63
C MET A 606 5.76 -17.57 3.86
N TYR A 607 6.93 -16.97 3.57
CA TYR A 607 8.21 -17.57 3.88
C TYR A 607 8.42 -17.78 5.39
N ARG A 608 7.92 -16.88 6.25
CA ARG A 608 7.89 -17.13 7.71
C ARG A 608 6.99 -18.30 8.07
N ALA A 609 5.82 -18.47 7.45
CA ALA A 609 4.97 -19.64 7.67
C ALA A 609 5.67 -20.96 7.26
N LYS A 610 6.39 -20.98 6.12
CA LYS A 610 7.24 -22.11 5.71
C LYS A 610 8.30 -22.47 6.76
N THR A 611 8.99 -21.47 7.32
CA THR A 611 10.03 -21.71 8.34
C THR A 611 9.47 -22.00 9.73
N ALA A 612 8.24 -21.57 10.04
CA ALA A 612 7.54 -21.85 11.29
C ALA A 612 6.97 -23.29 11.38
N GLY A 613 7.10 -24.09 10.33
CA GLY A 613 6.67 -25.50 10.32
C GLY A 613 5.90 -25.94 9.08
N ARG A 614 5.59 -25.02 8.14
CA ARG A 614 4.59 -25.17 7.06
C ARG A 614 3.16 -25.33 7.60
N ASN A 615 2.18 -25.47 6.70
CA ASN A 615 0.76 -25.69 7.03
C ASN A 615 0.22 -24.72 8.10
N THR A 616 0.49 -23.43 7.94
CA THR A 616 0.07 -22.40 8.90
C THR A 616 -0.04 -21.01 8.24
N VAL A 617 -0.76 -20.11 8.90
CA VAL A 617 -0.96 -18.71 8.52
C VAL A 617 -0.03 -17.80 9.34
N ARG A 618 0.63 -16.82 8.74
CA ARG A 618 1.40 -15.78 9.47
C ARG A 618 1.21 -14.38 8.89
N PHE A 619 1.12 -13.38 9.75
CA PHE A 619 1.10 -11.97 9.36
C PHE A 619 2.53 -11.43 9.13
N PHE A 620 2.65 -10.43 8.26
CA PHE A 620 3.90 -9.70 8.05
C PHE A 620 4.29 -8.85 9.27
N ASP A 621 3.29 -8.24 9.92
CA ASP A 621 3.45 -7.44 11.13
C ASP A 621 3.59 -8.35 12.37
N PRO A 622 4.73 -8.33 13.09
CA PRO A 622 4.94 -9.16 14.28
C PRO A 622 4.04 -8.79 15.47
N ASP A 623 3.70 -7.51 15.64
CA ASP A 623 2.83 -7.06 16.71
C ASP A 623 1.38 -7.47 16.41
N MET A 624 0.97 -7.45 15.14
CA MET A 624 -0.32 -7.99 14.71
C MET A 624 -0.43 -9.50 14.98
N GLN A 625 0.60 -10.27 14.60
CA GLN A 625 0.70 -11.71 14.89
C GLN A 625 0.59 -11.98 16.39
N ALA A 626 1.37 -11.26 17.22
CA ALA A 626 1.36 -11.43 18.66
C ALA A 626 0.02 -11.02 19.32
N ASN A 627 -0.67 -9.99 18.78
CA ASN A 627 -2.01 -9.61 19.24
C ASN A 627 -3.04 -10.73 18.96
N LEU A 628 -2.98 -11.38 17.79
CA LEU A 628 -3.90 -12.47 17.44
C LEU A 628 -3.61 -13.74 18.27
N GLU A 629 -2.35 -14.14 18.40
CA GLU A 629 -1.94 -15.27 19.24
C GLU A 629 -2.34 -15.06 20.72
N ALA A 630 -2.11 -13.86 21.26
CA ALA A 630 -2.54 -13.51 22.62
C ALA A 630 -4.07 -13.50 22.79
N ARG A 631 -4.81 -13.07 21.76
CA ARG A 631 -6.29 -13.07 21.76
C ARG A 631 -6.87 -14.49 21.72
N ALA A 632 -6.32 -15.37 20.89
CA ALA A 632 -6.72 -16.77 20.81
C ALA A 632 -6.42 -17.52 22.10
N ALA A 633 -5.24 -17.30 22.72
CA ALA A 633 -4.93 -17.82 24.04
C ALA A 633 -5.92 -17.32 25.10
N LEU A 634 -6.25 -16.02 25.09
CA LEU A 634 -7.20 -15.41 26.01
C LEU A 634 -8.62 -15.97 25.85
N GLU A 635 -9.07 -16.36 24.64
CA GLU A 635 -10.37 -17.03 24.46
C GLU A 635 -10.38 -18.42 25.13
N ILE A 636 -9.34 -19.22 24.89
CA ILE A 636 -9.21 -20.58 25.43
C ILE A 636 -9.19 -20.54 26.96
N GLU A 637 -8.48 -19.56 27.54
CA GLU A 637 -8.47 -19.27 28.97
C GLU A 637 -9.85 -18.79 29.46
N LEU A 638 -10.46 -17.81 28.78
CA LEU A 638 -11.75 -17.21 29.15
C LEU A 638 -12.86 -18.27 29.22
N ARG A 639 -12.91 -19.22 28.28
CA ARG A 639 -13.85 -20.34 28.26
C ARG A 639 -13.74 -21.24 29.51
N GLN A 640 -12.59 -21.28 30.18
CA GLN A 640 -12.38 -22.09 31.38
C GLN A 640 -12.69 -21.33 32.69
N THR A 641 -12.77 -19.99 32.65
CA THR A 641 -12.86 -19.13 33.87
C THR A 641 -14.05 -19.43 34.76
N ILE A 642 -15.22 -19.68 34.17
CA ILE A 642 -16.49 -19.91 34.87
C ILE A 642 -16.38 -21.20 35.70
N SER A 643 -15.94 -22.29 35.08
CA SER A 643 -15.71 -23.58 35.75
C SER A 643 -14.61 -23.51 36.81
N ASN A 644 -13.59 -22.67 36.58
CA ASN A 644 -12.42 -22.53 37.45
C ASN A 644 -12.58 -21.48 38.56
N GLN A 645 -13.77 -20.88 38.73
CA GLN A 645 -14.07 -19.84 39.74
C GLN A 645 -13.12 -18.63 39.67
N GLN A 646 -12.66 -18.25 38.48
CA GLN A 646 -11.69 -17.14 38.28
C GLN A 646 -12.35 -15.75 38.15
N LEU A 647 -13.68 -15.68 38.20
CA LEU A 647 -14.45 -14.44 38.11
C LEU A 647 -14.86 -13.97 39.51
N GLN A 648 -14.78 -12.66 39.76
CA GLN A 648 -15.21 -12.05 41.01
C GLN A 648 -15.94 -10.72 40.73
N LEU A 649 -17.01 -10.43 41.48
CA LEU A 649 -17.63 -9.10 41.48
C LEU A 649 -16.91 -8.17 42.47
N TYR A 650 -16.55 -6.99 41.98
CA TYR A 650 -16.14 -5.84 42.78
C TYR A 650 -17.30 -4.83 42.80
N TYR A 651 -17.40 -4.04 43.87
CA TYR A 651 -18.53 -3.16 44.15
C TYR A 651 -18.02 -1.73 44.24
N GLN A 652 -18.58 -0.81 43.46
CA GLN A 652 -18.30 0.62 43.59
C GLN A 652 -19.51 1.34 44.20
N PRO A 653 -19.35 2.11 45.30
CA PRO A 653 -20.48 2.77 45.96
C PRO A 653 -21.09 3.88 45.10
N GLN A 654 -22.43 3.92 45.09
CA GLN A 654 -23.23 5.05 44.60
C GLN A 654 -23.62 5.93 45.80
N ILE A 655 -23.19 7.18 45.75
CA ILE A 655 -23.19 8.13 46.88
C ILE A 655 -24.22 9.25 46.65
N SER A 656 -25.04 9.52 47.65
CA SER A 656 -25.98 10.64 47.70
C SER A 656 -25.28 11.95 48.12
N HIS A 657 -25.90 13.09 47.82
CA HIS A 657 -25.50 14.43 48.26
C HIS A 657 -25.25 14.59 49.78
N ASP A 658 -25.86 13.76 50.62
CA ASP A 658 -25.63 13.68 52.08
C ASP A 658 -24.54 12.67 52.46
N GLN A 659 -23.69 12.30 51.51
CA GLN A 659 -22.57 11.33 51.56
C GLN A 659 -22.95 9.87 51.88
N ARG A 660 -24.25 9.55 52.02
CA ARG A 660 -24.71 8.18 52.25
C ARG A 660 -24.55 7.31 50.99
N ILE A 661 -24.11 6.07 51.19
CA ILE A 661 -24.18 5.02 50.17
C ILE A 661 -25.64 4.58 50.06
N PHE A 662 -26.23 4.64 48.86
CA PHE A 662 -27.60 4.16 48.58
C PHE A 662 -27.63 2.97 47.61
N GLY A 663 -26.48 2.59 47.07
CA GLY A 663 -26.35 1.43 46.21
C GLY A 663 -24.91 1.16 45.81
N ALA A 664 -24.71 0.21 44.90
CA ALA A 664 -23.43 -0.07 44.29
C ALA A 664 -23.57 -0.53 42.84
N GLU A 665 -22.51 -0.38 42.05
CA GLU A 665 -22.38 -1.06 40.77
C GLU A 665 -21.54 -2.35 40.91
N ALA A 666 -22.08 -3.45 40.37
CA ALA A 666 -21.46 -4.78 40.34
C ALA A 666 -20.52 -4.94 39.13
N LEU A 667 -19.26 -4.60 39.36
CA LEU A 667 -18.21 -4.55 38.35
C LEU A 667 -17.39 -5.85 38.33
N ILE A 668 -17.58 -6.68 37.30
CA ILE A 668 -16.85 -7.95 37.13
C ILE A 668 -15.33 -7.74 37.01
N ARG A 669 -14.55 -8.65 37.60
CA ARG A 669 -13.09 -8.78 37.46
C ARG A 669 -12.73 -10.24 37.18
N TRP A 670 -11.73 -10.46 36.33
CA TRP A 670 -11.13 -11.78 36.11
C TRP A 670 -9.79 -11.85 36.83
N LEU A 671 -9.67 -12.76 37.80
CA LEU A 671 -8.44 -13.05 38.52
C LEU A 671 -7.74 -14.25 37.87
N HIS A 672 -6.82 -14.00 36.96
CA HIS A 672 -6.04 -15.03 36.29
C HIS A 672 -4.86 -15.48 37.17
N PRO A 673 -4.65 -16.78 37.41
CA PRO A 673 -3.62 -17.28 38.34
C PRO A 673 -2.20 -16.77 38.06
N GLU A 674 -1.84 -16.62 36.79
CA GLU A 674 -0.49 -16.24 36.37
C GLU A 674 -0.36 -14.76 35.95
N ARG A 675 -1.48 -14.10 35.60
CA ARG A 675 -1.47 -12.73 35.04
C ARG A 675 -2.07 -11.69 35.99
N GLY A 676 -2.56 -12.11 37.16
CA GLY A 676 -3.25 -11.23 38.09
C GLY A 676 -4.63 -10.82 37.58
N MET A 677 -5.04 -9.58 37.88
CA MET A 677 -6.35 -9.06 37.48
C MET A 677 -6.34 -8.63 36.01
N ILE A 678 -7.03 -9.38 35.15
CA ILE A 678 -7.24 -9.02 33.74
C ILE A 678 -8.37 -7.98 33.65
N SER A 679 -8.15 -6.93 32.84
CA SER A 679 -9.08 -5.80 32.74
C SER A 679 -10.36 -6.20 31.98
N PRO A 680 -11.55 -5.76 32.42
CA PRO A 680 -12.80 -5.92 31.67
C PRO A 680 -12.70 -5.43 30.21
N ALA A 681 -12.00 -4.31 29.98
CA ALA A 681 -11.77 -3.76 28.65
C ALA A 681 -10.92 -4.66 27.73
N GLN A 682 -10.28 -5.71 28.26
CA GLN A 682 -9.54 -6.71 27.48
C GLN A 682 -10.39 -7.94 27.17
N PHE A 683 -11.22 -8.41 28.12
CA PHE A 683 -11.94 -9.68 27.98
C PHE A 683 -13.43 -9.55 27.63
N ILE A 684 -14.11 -8.44 27.95
CA ILE A 684 -15.53 -8.27 27.61
C ILE A 684 -15.76 -8.21 26.09
N PRO A 685 -15.01 -7.44 25.28
CA PRO A 685 -15.20 -7.44 23.82
C PRO A 685 -14.99 -8.84 23.22
N LEU A 686 -13.97 -9.57 23.69
CA LEU A 686 -13.73 -10.96 23.30
C LEU A 686 -14.89 -11.88 23.71
N ALA A 687 -15.46 -11.69 24.91
CA ALA A 687 -16.64 -12.41 25.37
C ALA A 687 -17.89 -12.10 24.51
N GLU A 688 -18.05 -10.86 24.05
CA GLU A 688 -19.17 -10.44 23.21
C GLU A 688 -19.07 -11.02 21.80
N GLU A 689 -17.89 -11.04 21.19
CA GLU A 689 -17.65 -11.64 19.87
C GLU A 689 -17.79 -13.17 19.87
N THR A 690 -17.19 -13.85 20.85
CA THR A 690 -17.24 -15.32 20.99
C THR A 690 -18.58 -15.83 21.52
N GLY A 691 -19.39 -14.94 22.13
CA GLY A 691 -20.65 -15.29 22.80
C GLY A 691 -20.49 -15.76 24.24
N LEU A 692 -19.27 -15.88 24.76
CA LEU A 692 -18.99 -16.21 26.16
C LEU A 692 -19.58 -15.18 27.14
N ILE A 693 -19.92 -13.97 26.69
CA ILE A 693 -20.58 -12.95 27.52
C ILE A 693 -21.96 -13.41 28.05
N VAL A 694 -22.65 -14.32 27.35
CA VAL A 694 -23.96 -14.82 27.78
C VAL A 694 -23.86 -15.66 29.05
N PRO A 695 -23.05 -16.75 29.11
CA PRO A 695 -22.85 -17.50 30.36
C PRO A 695 -22.10 -16.70 31.44
N ILE A 696 -21.16 -15.81 31.06
CA ILE A 696 -20.49 -14.92 32.03
C ILE A 696 -21.52 -14.00 32.72
N GLY A 697 -22.37 -13.33 31.94
CA GLY A 697 -23.37 -12.40 32.45
C GLY A 697 -24.52 -13.08 33.20
N HIS A 698 -24.82 -14.35 32.91
CA HIS A 698 -25.72 -15.16 33.74
C HIS A 698 -25.10 -15.38 35.14
N TRP A 699 -23.83 -15.79 35.21
CA TRP A 699 -23.09 -15.92 36.48
C TRP A 699 -22.99 -14.59 37.26
N VAL A 700 -22.84 -13.45 36.57
CA VAL A 700 -22.90 -12.12 37.20
C VAL A 700 -24.27 -11.89 37.85
N LEU A 701 -25.37 -12.15 37.13
CA LEU A 701 -26.73 -11.99 37.65
C LEU A 701 -27.01 -12.93 38.85
N GLU A 702 -26.59 -14.20 38.77
CA GLU A 702 -26.68 -15.16 39.89
C GLU A 702 -25.95 -14.64 41.13
N THR A 703 -24.70 -14.20 40.96
CA THR A 703 -23.86 -13.70 42.06
C THR A 703 -24.41 -12.40 42.65
N ALA A 704 -24.89 -11.48 41.81
CA ALA A 704 -25.51 -10.23 42.23
C ALA A 704 -26.83 -10.46 43.00
N CYS A 705 -27.70 -11.33 42.52
CA CYS A 705 -28.96 -11.64 43.21
C CYS A 705 -28.72 -12.40 44.52
N ALA A 706 -27.74 -13.31 44.55
CA ALA A 706 -27.30 -13.95 45.81
C ALA A 706 -26.80 -12.91 46.82
N GLN A 707 -26.03 -11.91 46.39
CA GLN A 707 -25.56 -10.83 47.28
C GLN A 707 -26.70 -9.94 47.79
N LEU A 708 -27.66 -9.58 46.94
CA LEU A 708 -28.89 -8.88 47.35
C LEU A 708 -29.67 -9.69 48.41
N LYS A 709 -29.73 -11.02 48.28
CA LYS A 709 -30.41 -11.87 49.26
C LYS A 709 -29.70 -11.92 50.62
N LEU A 710 -28.38 -11.81 50.66
CA LEU A 710 -27.62 -11.68 51.91
C LEU A 710 -27.91 -10.33 52.58
N TRP A 711 -27.96 -9.25 51.81
CA TRP A 711 -28.19 -7.88 52.30
C TRP A 711 -29.60 -7.63 52.86
N GLU A 712 -30.63 -8.33 52.36
CA GLU A 712 -32.02 -8.23 52.85
C GLU A 712 -32.17 -8.33 54.39
N ASN A 713 -31.27 -9.04 55.05
CA ASN A 713 -31.34 -9.34 56.49
C ASN A 713 -30.68 -8.28 57.40
N ASP A 714 -29.82 -7.39 56.86
CA ASP A 714 -29.15 -6.32 57.64
C ASP A 714 -29.97 -5.01 57.57
N ALA A 715 -29.91 -4.19 58.60
CA ALA A 715 -30.52 -2.87 58.63
C ALA A 715 -29.71 -1.82 57.82
N LEU A 716 -28.42 -2.06 57.57
CA LEU A 716 -27.56 -1.16 56.80
C LEU A 716 -27.59 -1.42 55.28
N THR A 717 -28.08 -2.58 54.83
CA THR A 717 -27.95 -2.99 53.41
C THR A 717 -29.23 -3.43 52.70
N ARG A 718 -30.34 -3.72 53.42
CA ARG A 718 -31.62 -4.14 52.82
C ARG A 718 -32.20 -3.17 51.77
N ASP A 719 -31.94 -1.88 51.93
CA ASP A 719 -32.48 -0.79 51.10
C ASP A 719 -31.48 -0.36 50.01
N LEU A 720 -30.34 -1.04 49.86
CA LEU A 720 -29.37 -0.76 48.81
C LEU A 720 -29.82 -1.34 47.47
N HIS A 721 -29.65 -0.55 46.41
CA HIS A 721 -29.76 -1.04 45.04
C HIS A 721 -28.42 -1.57 44.52
N LEU A 722 -28.44 -2.68 43.79
CA LEU A 722 -27.28 -3.22 43.09
C LEU A 722 -27.49 -3.09 41.57
N SER A 723 -26.70 -2.23 40.94
CA SER A 723 -26.62 -2.06 39.50
C SER A 723 -25.79 -3.19 38.86
N VAL A 724 -26.31 -3.79 37.79
CA VAL A 724 -25.65 -4.83 37.00
C VAL A 724 -25.66 -4.46 35.52
N ASN A 725 -24.48 -4.32 34.94
CA ASN A 725 -24.30 -3.99 33.53
C ASN A 725 -24.55 -5.21 32.62
N VAL A 726 -25.29 -5.04 31.51
CA VAL A 726 -25.74 -6.13 30.61
C VAL A 726 -25.39 -5.85 29.15
N SER A 727 -24.71 -6.80 28.51
CA SER A 727 -24.27 -6.68 27.11
C SER A 727 -25.41 -6.68 26.08
N ALA A 728 -25.15 -6.07 24.92
CA ALA A 728 -26.08 -6.07 23.80
C ALA A 728 -26.31 -7.46 23.19
N ARG A 729 -25.40 -8.42 23.44
CA ARG A 729 -25.58 -9.82 23.03
C ARG A 729 -26.41 -10.63 24.03
N GLN A 730 -26.35 -10.32 25.33
CA GLN A 730 -27.27 -10.88 26.33
C GLN A 730 -28.70 -10.37 26.15
N PHE A 731 -28.89 -9.06 26.13
CA PHE A 731 -30.22 -8.45 26.13
C PHE A 731 -31.04 -8.81 24.87
N ARG A 732 -30.36 -9.05 23.74
CA ARG A 732 -30.98 -9.54 22.50
C ARG A 732 -31.36 -11.02 22.50
N GLN A 733 -30.96 -11.84 23.49
CA GLN A 733 -31.44 -13.23 23.58
C GLN A 733 -32.96 -13.26 23.77
N ALA A 734 -33.62 -14.25 23.15
CA ALA A 734 -35.07 -14.40 23.21
C ALA A 734 -35.57 -14.85 24.60
N ASP A 735 -34.72 -15.56 25.34
CA ASP A 735 -34.97 -16.06 26.69
C ASP A 735 -34.41 -15.16 27.81
N PHE A 736 -33.81 -14.00 27.48
CA PHE A 736 -33.18 -13.10 28.45
C PHE A 736 -34.07 -12.78 29.66
N VAL A 737 -35.35 -12.43 29.41
CA VAL A 737 -36.33 -12.15 30.46
C VAL A 737 -36.55 -13.38 31.35
N ASN A 738 -36.74 -14.56 30.75
CA ASN A 738 -36.94 -15.82 31.49
C ASN A 738 -35.69 -16.18 32.31
N SER A 739 -34.50 -15.93 31.78
CA SER A 739 -33.23 -16.14 32.47
C SER A 739 -33.14 -15.27 33.73
N VAL A 740 -33.31 -13.95 33.61
CA VAL A 740 -33.30 -13.00 34.74
C VAL A 740 -34.36 -13.36 35.78
N LEU A 741 -35.59 -13.68 35.35
CA LEU A 741 -36.66 -14.07 36.28
C LEU A 741 -36.36 -15.39 36.99
N SER A 742 -35.78 -16.39 36.31
CA SER A 742 -35.39 -17.64 36.96
C SER A 742 -34.31 -17.45 38.01
N VAL A 743 -33.36 -16.52 37.81
CA VAL A 743 -32.32 -16.18 38.77
C VAL A 743 -32.90 -15.43 39.99
N LEU A 744 -33.83 -14.50 39.78
CA LEU A 744 -34.55 -13.83 40.86
C LEU A 744 -35.41 -14.81 41.67
N ASP A 745 -36.15 -15.70 41.02
CA ASP A 745 -37.01 -16.68 41.67
C ASP A 745 -36.20 -17.77 42.41
N ALA A 746 -35.02 -18.16 41.88
CA ALA A 746 -34.14 -19.15 42.52
C ALA A 746 -33.32 -18.58 43.71
N SER A 747 -32.88 -17.33 43.62
CA SER A 747 -32.22 -16.63 44.73
C SER A 747 -33.20 -16.11 45.78
N GLY A 748 -34.45 -15.84 45.39
CA GLY A 748 -35.46 -15.20 46.23
C GLY A 748 -35.12 -13.74 46.58
N ALA A 749 -34.24 -13.08 45.80
CA ALA A 749 -33.87 -11.69 46.00
C ALA A 749 -35.04 -10.74 45.71
N ASN A 750 -35.09 -9.60 46.41
CA ASN A 750 -36.08 -8.55 46.13
C ASN A 750 -35.78 -7.90 44.76
N PRO A 751 -36.65 -8.01 43.74
CA PRO A 751 -36.38 -7.46 42.41
C PRO A 751 -36.22 -5.94 42.39
N ALA A 752 -36.84 -5.22 43.34
CA ALA A 752 -36.70 -3.76 43.46
C ALA A 752 -35.28 -3.32 43.84
N CYS A 753 -34.48 -4.20 44.46
CA CYS A 753 -33.08 -3.93 44.76
C CYS A 753 -32.17 -4.21 43.54
N LEU A 754 -32.63 -4.90 42.50
CA LEU A 754 -31.87 -5.12 41.27
C LEU A 754 -32.12 -3.99 40.27
N LYS A 755 -31.04 -3.37 39.77
CA LYS A 755 -31.08 -2.43 38.66
C LYS A 755 -30.25 -2.98 37.51
N ILE A 756 -30.81 -2.99 36.30
CA ILE A 756 -30.10 -3.38 35.08
C ILE A 756 -29.62 -2.11 34.38
N GLU A 757 -28.33 -2.07 34.02
CA GLU A 757 -27.73 -0.97 33.27
C GLU A 757 -27.51 -1.41 31.82
N LEU A 758 -27.93 -0.55 30.88
CA LEU A 758 -27.93 -0.79 29.43
C LEU A 758 -27.36 0.45 28.73
N THR A 759 -26.41 0.28 27.82
CA THR A 759 -25.82 1.41 27.09
C THR A 759 -26.78 2.01 26.06
N GLU A 760 -26.62 3.30 25.75
CA GLU A 760 -27.50 4.05 24.83
C GLU A 760 -27.72 3.33 23.48
N SER A 761 -26.65 2.86 22.86
CA SER A 761 -26.67 2.17 21.55
C SER A 761 -27.42 0.84 21.57
N LEU A 762 -27.30 0.07 22.65
CA LEU A 762 -27.94 -1.25 22.81
C LEU A 762 -29.46 -1.15 22.68
N VAL A 763 -30.04 -0.14 23.31
CA VAL A 763 -31.49 0.00 23.41
C VAL A 763 -32.12 0.48 22.10
N LEU A 764 -31.37 1.26 21.32
CA LEU A 764 -31.82 1.89 20.06
C LEU A 764 -31.84 0.93 18.86
N ASP A 765 -30.99 -0.11 18.84
CA ASP A 765 -30.92 -1.12 17.77
C ASP A 765 -32.28 -1.80 17.46
N ASN A 766 -33.09 -2.08 18.49
CA ASN A 766 -34.43 -2.65 18.34
C ASN A 766 -35.38 -2.18 19.44
N VAL A 767 -35.71 -0.88 19.42
CA VAL A 767 -36.53 -0.19 20.44
C VAL A 767 -37.81 -0.94 20.84
N SER A 768 -38.47 -1.66 19.92
CA SER A 768 -39.73 -2.36 20.22
C SER A 768 -39.52 -3.61 21.09
N ASP A 769 -38.54 -4.46 20.75
CA ASP A 769 -38.12 -5.62 21.56
C ASP A 769 -37.58 -5.16 22.93
N SER A 770 -36.80 -4.07 22.94
CA SER A 770 -36.31 -3.44 24.18
C SER A 770 -37.44 -3.03 25.12
N ILE A 771 -38.45 -2.32 24.61
CA ILE A 771 -39.61 -1.88 25.40
C ILE A 771 -40.38 -3.07 25.97
N GLU A 772 -40.61 -4.13 25.19
CA GLU A 772 -41.33 -5.33 25.65
C GLU A 772 -40.58 -6.05 26.78
N LYS A 773 -39.27 -6.30 26.58
CA LYS A 773 -38.41 -6.95 27.58
C LYS A 773 -38.29 -6.14 28.87
N MET A 774 -38.10 -4.82 28.77
CA MET A 774 -38.02 -3.94 29.94
C MET A 774 -39.36 -3.90 30.70
N HIS A 775 -40.51 -3.85 30.02
CA HIS A 775 -41.81 -3.91 30.68
C HIS A 775 -42.05 -5.23 31.41
N ALA A 776 -41.67 -6.37 30.81
CA ALA A 776 -41.82 -7.68 31.45
C ALA A 776 -41.01 -7.81 32.76
N LEU A 777 -39.77 -7.29 32.78
CA LEU A 777 -38.92 -7.28 33.97
C LEU A 777 -39.37 -6.24 35.01
N LYS A 778 -39.79 -5.04 34.57
CA LYS A 778 -40.30 -3.99 35.46
C LYS A 778 -41.64 -4.36 36.11
N ALA A 779 -42.46 -5.16 35.45
CA ALA A 779 -43.67 -5.76 36.04
C ALA A 779 -43.37 -6.74 37.21
N ARG A 780 -42.13 -7.23 37.34
CA ARG A 780 -41.66 -8.02 38.49
C ARG A 780 -40.90 -7.16 39.53
N GLY A 781 -40.61 -5.90 39.23
CA GLY A 781 -39.99 -4.92 40.13
C GLY A 781 -38.59 -4.45 39.74
N VAL A 782 -37.97 -5.02 38.70
CA VAL A 782 -36.59 -4.67 38.28
C VAL A 782 -36.55 -3.24 37.73
N SER A 783 -35.55 -2.46 38.17
CA SER A 783 -35.34 -1.07 37.73
C SER A 783 -34.32 -1.00 36.58
N PHE A 784 -34.35 0.08 35.79
CA PHE A 784 -33.44 0.27 34.65
C PHE A 784 -32.68 1.60 34.67
N SER A 785 -31.37 1.53 34.45
CA SER A 785 -30.50 2.69 34.16
C SER A 785 -30.11 2.70 32.68
N MET A 786 -30.04 3.87 32.07
CA MET A 786 -29.31 4.06 30.82
C MET A 786 -27.86 4.44 31.13
N ASP A 787 -26.91 3.77 30.49
CA ASP A 787 -25.47 3.98 30.67
C ASP A 787 -24.81 4.64 29.44
N ASP A 788 -23.61 5.21 29.64
CA ASP A 788 -22.83 5.98 28.65
C ASP A 788 -23.61 7.16 27.99
N PHE A 789 -24.62 7.69 28.68
CA PHE A 789 -25.61 8.57 28.05
C PHE A 789 -25.04 9.92 27.60
N GLY A 790 -25.29 10.25 26.32
CA GLY A 790 -24.78 11.46 25.66
C GLY A 790 -23.59 11.21 24.74
N THR A 791 -23.02 10.00 24.74
CA THR A 791 -22.03 9.58 23.72
C THR A 791 -22.68 9.20 22.39
N GLY A 792 -23.98 8.88 22.38
CA GLY A 792 -24.75 8.48 21.21
C GLY A 792 -25.62 9.59 20.59
N TYR A 793 -26.36 9.20 19.54
CA TYR A 793 -27.30 10.07 18.82
C TYR A 793 -28.76 9.81 19.22
N SER A 794 -29.06 9.80 20.52
CA SER A 794 -30.41 9.57 21.04
C SER A 794 -31.48 10.48 20.44
N SER A 795 -32.51 9.87 19.85
CA SER A 795 -33.77 10.57 19.64
C SER A 795 -34.56 10.64 20.95
N LEU A 796 -34.76 11.86 21.45
CA LEU A 796 -35.67 12.19 22.55
C LEU A 796 -37.06 11.52 22.43
N SER A 797 -37.51 11.24 21.20
CA SER A 797 -38.78 10.55 20.93
C SER A 797 -38.82 9.08 21.40
N TYR A 798 -37.66 8.40 21.43
CA TYR A 798 -37.55 7.04 21.96
C TYR A 798 -37.25 7.04 23.46
N LEU A 799 -36.43 7.96 23.96
CA LEU A 799 -36.12 8.06 25.39
C LEU A 799 -37.40 8.21 26.24
N LYS A 800 -38.37 9.01 25.78
CA LYS A 800 -39.69 9.17 26.39
C LYS A 800 -40.57 7.89 26.41
N ARG A 801 -40.26 6.89 25.57
CA ARG A 801 -41.00 5.61 25.47
C ARG A 801 -40.38 4.48 26.27
N LEU A 802 -39.12 4.61 26.68
CA LEU A 802 -38.40 3.58 27.42
C LEU A 802 -38.78 3.65 28.91
N PRO A 803 -39.12 2.53 29.57
CA PRO A 803 -39.55 2.53 30.96
C PRO A 803 -38.34 2.56 31.92
N LEU A 804 -37.45 3.54 31.74
CA LEU A 804 -36.26 3.78 32.56
C LEU A 804 -36.61 4.31 33.96
N ASP A 805 -35.63 4.30 34.87
CA ASP A 805 -35.70 4.89 36.21
C ASP A 805 -34.55 5.89 36.47
N GLN A 806 -33.42 5.72 35.76
CA GLN A 806 -32.21 6.51 35.94
C GLN A 806 -31.44 6.71 34.62
N LEU A 807 -30.69 7.80 34.53
CA LEU A 807 -29.63 8.03 33.54
C LEU A 807 -28.28 8.19 34.26
N LYS A 808 -27.26 7.43 33.84
CA LYS A 808 -25.84 7.67 34.17
C LYS A 808 -25.26 8.66 33.15
N ILE A 809 -24.62 9.73 33.65
CA ILE A 809 -23.84 10.66 32.84
C ILE A 809 -22.44 10.06 32.67
N ASP A 810 -22.00 9.92 31.41
CA ASP A 810 -20.69 9.35 31.07
C ASP A 810 -19.52 10.14 31.70
N GLN A 811 -18.53 9.39 32.20
CA GLN A 811 -17.31 9.92 32.80
C GLN A 811 -16.52 10.89 31.91
N SER A 812 -16.62 10.79 30.58
CA SER A 812 -15.95 11.67 29.61
C SER A 812 -16.35 13.12 29.79
N PHE A 813 -17.66 13.39 29.90
CA PHE A 813 -18.19 14.74 30.14
C PHE A 813 -17.99 15.21 31.59
N VAL A 814 -17.91 14.28 32.55
CA VAL A 814 -17.71 14.61 33.97
C VAL A 814 -16.24 14.94 34.27
N ARG A 815 -15.29 14.28 33.60
CA ARG A 815 -13.85 14.48 33.83
C ARG A 815 -13.44 15.94 33.62
N ASP A 816 -13.74 16.50 32.46
CA ASP A 816 -13.23 17.81 32.03
C ASP A 816 -14.23 18.96 32.27
N ILE A 817 -15.36 18.68 32.94
CA ILE A 817 -16.50 19.59 33.25
C ILE A 817 -16.14 20.92 33.93
N ALA A 818 -14.99 20.96 34.62
CA ALA A 818 -14.51 22.14 35.35
C ALA A 818 -13.61 23.04 34.48
N THR A 819 -13.24 22.58 33.29
CA THR A 819 -12.26 23.19 32.39
C THR A 819 -12.78 23.42 30.97
N ASP A 820 -13.66 22.57 30.45
CA ASP A 820 -14.32 22.77 29.15
C ASP A 820 -15.76 23.29 29.32
N GLN A 821 -16.13 24.30 28.53
CA GLN A 821 -17.49 24.84 28.49
C GLN A 821 -18.45 23.97 27.68
N GLY A 822 -17.96 23.16 26.73
CA GLY A 822 -18.77 22.20 25.98
C GLY A 822 -19.37 21.14 26.89
N ASP A 823 -18.51 20.42 27.61
CA ASP A 823 -18.93 19.36 28.53
C ASP A 823 -19.81 19.89 29.66
N ALA A 824 -19.49 21.06 30.22
CA ALA A 824 -20.33 21.75 31.19
C ALA A 824 -21.78 21.99 30.69
N VAL A 825 -21.95 22.37 29.41
CA VAL A 825 -23.25 22.56 28.78
C VAL A 825 -23.94 21.24 28.44
N ILE A 826 -23.20 20.22 28.02
CA ILE A 826 -23.73 18.86 27.79
C ILE A 826 -24.32 18.30 29.09
N VAL A 827 -23.57 18.33 30.18
CA VAL A 827 -24.02 17.82 31.49
C VAL A 827 -25.22 18.60 32.04
N GLN A 828 -25.23 19.93 31.90
CA GLN A 828 -26.42 20.74 32.23
C GLN A 828 -27.66 20.33 31.41
N THR A 829 -27.46 20.02 30.13
CA THR A 829 -28.54 19.58 29.23
C THR A 829 -29.07 18.20 29.62
N ILE A 830 -28.19 17.25 29.98
CA ILE A 830 -28.58 15.90 30.43
C ILE A 830 -29.36 15.97 31.75
N ILE A 831 -28.88 16.73 32.75
CA ILE A 831 -29.57 16.89 34.05
C ILE A 831 -30.95 17.54 33.83
N GLY A 832 -31.04 18.60 33.02
CA GLY A 832 -32.30 19.23 32.66
C GLY A 832 -33.25 18.29 31.92
N MET A 833 -32.75 17.41 31.06
CA MET A 833 -33.53 16.41 30.35
C MET A 833 -34.09 15.33 31.30
N ALA A 834 -33.25 14.80 32.19
CA ALA A 834 -33.64 13.79 33.18
C ALA A 834 -34.81 14.27 34.05
N HIS A 835 -34.68 15.48 34.63
CA HIS A 835 -35.73 16.09 35.44
C HIS A 835 -37.04 16.33 34.67
N ASN A 836 -36.97 16.77 33.41
CA ASN A 836 -38.16 16.96 32.58
C ASN A 836 -38.85 15.65 32.15
N LEU A 837 -38.14 14.52 32.21
CA LEU A 837 -38.70 13.18 31.95
C LEU A 837 -39.11 12.43 33.23
N GLY A 838 -38.83 12.99 34.42
CA GLY A 838 -39.07 12.34 35.71
C GLY A 838 -38.08 11.21 36.03
N LEU A 839 -36.91 11.21 35.38
CA LEU A 839 -35.85 10.23 35.59
C LEU A 839 -34.86 10.71 36.66
N ASN A 840 -34.32 9.79 37.45
CA ASN A 840 -33.18 10.09 38.32
C ASN A 840 -31.91 10.32 37.48
N VAL A 841 -30.96 11.08 38.00
CA VAL A 841 -29.66 11.29 37.34
C VAL A 841 -28.53 11.01 38.34
N ILE A 842 -27.46 10.36 37.85
CA ILE A 842 -26.23 10.09 38.57
C ILE A 842 -25.04 10.39 37.64
N ALA A 843 -23.96 10.92 38.18
CA ALA A 843 -22.72 11.14 37.44
C ALA A 843 -21.68 10.05 37.75
N GLU A 844 -21.14 9.42 36.70
CA GLU A 844 -19.93 8.58 36.82
C GLU A 844 -18.65 9.44 36.70
N GLY A 845 -17.48 8.90 37.05
CA GLY A 845 -16.20 9.57 36.83
C GLY A 845 -15.92 10.75 37.78
N VAL A 846 -16.65 10.86 38.90
CA VAL A 846 -16.40 11.93 39.88
C VAL A 846 -15.11 11.63 40.66
N GLU A 847 -14.02 12.33 40.31
CA GLU A 847 -12.70 12.18 40.93
C GLU A 847 -12.30 13.37 41.83
N THR A 848 -12.96 14.52 41.70
CA THR A 848 -12.60 15.77 42.40
C THR A 848 -13.79 16.48 43.05
N GLU A 849 -13.51 17.21 44.12
CA GLU A 849 -14.51 18.01 44.83
C GLU A 849 -15.17 19.05 43.91
N ALA A 850 -14.41 19.66 43.00
CA ALA A 850 -14.90 20.66 42.04
C ALA A 850 -15.94 20.08 41.05
N GLN A 851 -15.74 18.84 40.59
CA GLN A 851 -16.75 18.13 39.79
C GLN A 851 -18.03 17.90 40.61
N ARG A 852 -17.91 17.44 41.88
CA ARG A 852 -19.07 17.23 42.75
C ARG A 852 -19.83 18.53 43.02
N GLU A 853 -19.13 19.63 43.33
CA GLU A 853 -19.74 20.95 43.54
C GLU A 853 -20.47 21.45 42.29
N PHE A 854 -19.88 21.29 41.10
CA PHE A 854 -20.56 21.64 39.84
C PHE A 854 -21.84 20.80 39.65
N LEU A 855 -21.75 19.48 39.81
CA LEU A 855 -22.89 18.58 39.64
C LEU A 855 -24.02 18.88 40.63
N MET A 856 -23.70 19.06 41.92
CA MET A 856 -24.65 19.49 42.96
C MET A 856 -25.33 20.81 42.61
N LYS A 857 -24.56 21.82 42.18
CA LYS A 857 -25.07 23.16 41.82
C LYS A 857 -26.04 23.14 40.63
N ASN A 858 -25.87 22.19 39.71
CA ASN A 858 -26.76 22.03 38.55
C ASN A 858 -27.90 21.02 38.80
N GLY A 859 -27.97 20.40 39.99
CA GLY A 859 -29.10 19.57 40.43
C GLY A 859 -28.89 18.06 40.36
N CYS A 860 -27.69 17.58 40.01
CA CYS A 860 -27.35 16.16 40.15
C CYS A 860 -26.99 15.86 41.62
N LEU A 861 -27.72 14.94 42.25
CA LEU A 861 -27.59 14.64 43.70
C LEU A 861 -27.08 13.23 44.00
N ALA A 862 -26.69 12.47 42.97
CA ALA A 862 -26.08 11.14 43.10
C ALA A 862 -24.76 11.09 42.31
N PHE A 863 -23.76 10.39 42.85
CA PHE A 863 -22.39 10.37 42.32
C PHE A 863 -21.77 8.98 42.42
N GLN A 864 -20.92 8.65 41.45
CA GLN A 864 -20.05 7.47 41.43
C GLN A 864 -18.67 7.89 40.89
N GLY A 865 -17.59 7.41 41.50
CA GLY A 865 -16.23 7.76 41.07
C GLY A 865 -15.18 7.66 42.17
N PHE A 866 -13.91 7.85 41.79
CA PHE A 866 -12.77 7.62 42.68
C PHE A 866 -12.58 8.69 43.77
N LEU A 867 -13.35 9.79 43.76
CA LEU A 867 -13.43 10.74 44.88
C LEU A 867 -13.89 10.05 46.18
N PHE A 868 -14.80 9.07 46.06
CA PHE A 868 -15.40 8.38 47.19
C PHE A 868 -14.76 7.02 47.43
N SER A 869 -14.69 6.19 46.37
CA SER A 869 -13.97 4.92 46.40
C SER A 869 -13.71 4.39 44.99
N ARG A 870 -12.66 3.57 44.87
CA ARG A 870 -12.49 2.65 43.73
C ARG A 870 -13.46 1.46 43.88
N PRO A 871 -13.74 0.69 42.82
CA PRO A 871 -14.40 -0.60 42.96
C PRO A 871 -13.58 -1.51 43.89
N VAL A 872 -14.22 -2.12 44.89
CA VAL A 872 -13.57 -2.95 45.93
C VAL A 872 -14.26 -4.31 46.13
N PRO A 873 -13.58 -5.33 46.68
CA PRO A 873 -14.22 -6.58 47.09
C PRO A 873 -15.38 -6.37 48.07
N ILE A 874 -16.34 -7.29 48.09
CA ILE A 874 -17.54 -7.20 48.94
C ILE A 874 -17.25 -6.91 50.43
N LYS A 875 -16.21 -7.53 51.00
CA LYS A 875 -15.84 -7.34 52.42
C LYS A 875 -15.40 -5.91 52.75
N ASP A 876 -14.76 -5.25 51.79
CA ASP A 876 -14.26 -3.90 51.93
C ASP A 876 -15.38 -2.88 51.67
N PHE A 877 -16.31 -3.19 50.74
CA PHE A 877 -17.57 -2.46 50.57
C PHE A 877 -18.44 -2.51 51.85
N GLU A 878 -18.58 -3.68 52.46
CA GLU A 878 -19.27 -3.87 53.74
C GLU A 878 -18.54 -3.25 54.95
N ALA A 879 -17.28 -2.80 54.77
CA ALA A 879 -16.57 -1.99 55.76
C ALA A 879 -16.79 -0.48 55.52
N LEU A 880 -16.83 -0.02 54.26
CA LEU A 880 -17.19 1.37 53.90
C LEU A 880 -18.58 1.74 54.42
N LEU A 881 -19.56 0.84 54.28
CA LEU A 881 -20.93 0.96 54.81
C LEU A 881 -21.03 1.10 56.36
N LYS A 882 -19.92 0.93 57.09
CA LYS A 882 -19.85 1.04 58.55
C LYS A 882 -18.97 2.22 59.01
N ALA A 883 -18.40 2.96 58.07
CA ALA A 883 -17.56 4.15 58.29
C ALA A 883 -18.27 5.47 57.94
N VAL A 884 -19.50 5.39 57.43
CA VAL A 884 -20.41 6.48 57.01
C VAL A 884 -21.69 6.42 57.84
#